data_AF-A0A7T3FXI6-F1
#
_entry.id   AF-A0A7T3FXI6-F1
#
_cell.length_a   1.000
_cell.length_b   1.000
_cell.length_c   1.000
_cell.angle_alpha   90.00
_cell.angle_beta   90.00
_cell.angle_gamma   90.00
#
_symmetry.space_group_name_H-M   'P 1'
#
loop_
_entity.id
_entity.type
_entity.pdbx_description
1 polymer ?
#
loop_
_entity_poly.entity_id
_entity_poly.type
_entity_poly.pdbx_seq_one_letter_code
_entity_poly.pdbx_strand_id
1 'polypeptide(L)'
;MSDHDDSDTHRGALDRRRFLQAAGGLVAAGALATETGTAQTDDERTEWSDPETWDGSLPERGDKVIIEEGDHVILDTSPPPLNGVLVNGTLEFADGSIVESTHDDGSDGSDGSDNGGSGSGEGGSGDGADGDDDSGGESPCAPAWDSETVYRDGDEATYDGTRWEAKWWTRGDQPGARRYGPWKEIGPCDESGEGETDGQNADAAVGAGSPGTENTDDGGQFDGDAAACAPRWRPSDSHETAYRSGDVVSYDGKNWEAQWYTQDDEPGEARVWQEVEACSIVPVDDDGDDVDLELTTTWLLAEGSDALVRIGSEADPYEHDARITLVGLGHGNVRGEDVMAIGTKLLGTWDGGSIEIHGASRDKTDWTQLDAHADAGAETLTLAEAVDWEAGDRIAIAPSGSDPWQAERRTVESVDGNEVTLEDPLDHDHYGAVERHAGADLDMRAEVGLLTRNVELRGDDLSYVDRDSGVDSEYAAGFGGHAIFADPGRVRIEGLEAFRCGQSGHRARYPLHFHHAGDQEGSYLKHNSVWHSFNRGINAHGTGNVEIERNVVFDTIGHSYLVEQGLPAEEGNVFSENLAMLTKVVRERDRAFGGDLVNPGDVRRRPKQQNAFRPAAFWISNPNNTLVGNHAAGGYGAMGFFYDGHDETEVGLDATQFDVRFEDNVAHSYSVRPQRQLDGYTGDVDGDQLLRSWRMSHYQHLCQGIGLMMQLEPMEIDPDEIPSDRTDRLTGFTAYKCEHSAVWTEFQTSVLEDSVIADFNIGHFAMGGSETRDTVFVGRDGTDNDVAPPPTRFKTGGPDLEGPAMHDATNGGRYEKAAPTTSNVEYVDVDRRHNSRLTPSARTTDE
;
A
#
# COMPACT_ATOMS: atom_id res chain seq x y z
N MET A 1 -28.87 -10.65 53.20
CA MET A 1 -29.35 -11.39 54.39
C MET A 1 -29.12 -12.86 54.12
N SER A 2 -28.21 -13.47 54.89
CA SER A 2 -27.83 -14.90 55.01
C SER A 2 -27.40 -15.64 53.74
N ASP A 3 -26.12 -15.98 53.53
CA ASP A 3 -25.20 -16.91 54.26
C ASP A 3 -25.40 -18.41 53.94
N HIS A 4 -24.24 -19.07 53.74
CA HIS A 4 -23.89 -20.51 53.83
C HIS A 4 -23.80 -21.33 52.51
N ASP A 5 -22.58 -21.40 51.96
CA ASP A 5 -21.60 -22.48 52.20
C ASP A 5 -22.13 -23.88 52.56
N ASP A 6 -21.80 -24.90 51.75
CA ASP A 6 -21.22 -26.14 52.26
C ASP A 6 -20.68 -27.04 51.13
N SER A 7 -19.40 -27.36 51.28
CA SER A 7 -18.60 -28.45 50.70
C SER A 7 -19.22 -29.85 50.84
N ASP A 8 -18.90 -30.81 49.96
CA ASP A 8 -17.84 -31.81 50.21
C ASP A 8 -17.88 -33.05 49.26
N THR A 9 -16.70 -33.44 48.78
CA THR A 9 -16.19 -34.81 48.46
C THR A 9 -16.97 -35.82 47.57
N HIS A 10 -16.31 -36.31 46.49
CA HIS A 10 -15.71 -37.67 46.48
C HIS A 10 -14.92 -38.01 45.18
N ARG A 11 -13.70 -38.54 45.41
CA ARG A 11 -12.84 -39.27 44.45
C ARG A 11 -13.53 -40.52 43.88
N GLY A 12 -13.20 -40.89 42.64
CA GLY A 12 -13.09 -42.31 42.24
C GLY A 12 -13.64 -42.70 40.88
N ALA A 13 -12.76 -42.64 39.88
CA ALA A 13 -12.58 -43.55 38.74
C ALA A 13 -13.67 -44.61 38.39
N LEU A 14 -14.03 -44.58 37.10
CA LEU A 14 -14.23 -45.70 36.18
C LEU A 14 -15.41 -46.66 36.46
N ASP A 15 -16.44 -46.60 35.61
CA ASP A 15 -16.74 -47.77 34.79
C ASP A 15 -17.29 -47.38 33.40
N ARG A 16 -16.64 -47.91 32.37
CA ARG A 16 -16.92 -47.71 30.95
C ARG A 16 -18.05 -48.66 30.53
N ARG A 17 -18.97 -48.19 29.68
CA ARG A 17 -19.58 -49.06 28.66
C ARG A 17 -19.38 -48.50 27.26
N ARG A 18 -18.53 -49.24 26.55
CA ARG A 18 -18.20 -49.27 25.13
C ARG A 18 -19.42 -49.11 24.21
N PHE A 19 -19.20 -48.45 23.07
CA PHE A 19 -19.43 -48.87 21.68
C PHE A 19 -19.20 -47.61 20.83
N LEU A 20 -18.30 -47.49 19.85
CA LEU A 20 -17.29 -48.37 19.28
C LEU A 20 -16.37 -47.42 18.47
N GLN A 21 -15.11 -47.26 18.86
CA GLN A 21 -14.01 -46.84 17.99
C GLN A 21 -13.11 -48.06 17.83
N ALA A 22 -12.69 -48.35 16.60
CA ALA A 22 -11.43 -49.03 16.31
C ALA A 22 -11.05 -48.56 14.89
N ALA A 23 -10.08 -47.66 14.69
CA ALA A 23 -8.65 -47.68 15.03
C ALA A 23 -7.79 -48.24 13.90
N GLY A 24 -6.88 -47.37 13.43
CA GLY A 24 -5.49 -47.73 13.15
C GLY A 24 -5.11 -47.91 11.68
N GLY A 25 -4.04 -47.24 11.28
CA GLY A 25 -3.10 -47.78 10.30
C GLY A 25 -2.77 -46.87 9.13
N LEU A 26 -1.53 -46.40 9.15
CA LEU A 26 -0.79 -45.67 8.12
C LEU A 26 -0.77 -46.37 6.74
N VAL A 27 -0.62 -45.55 5.69
CA VAL A 27 -0.19 -45.83 4.29
C VAL A 27 -1.24 -46.34 3.30
N ALA A 28 -1.82 -45.41 2.53
CA ALA A 28 -1.84 -45.43 1.06
C ALA A 28 -2.31 -44.06 0.54
N ALA A 29 -1.57 -43.52 -0.42
CA ALA A 29 -1.96 -42.37 -1.23
C ALA A 29 -3.40 -42.53 -1.76
N GLY A 30 -4.18 -41.46 -1.66
CA GLY A 30 -5.54 -41.39 -2.17
C GLY A 30 -5.95 -39.93 -2.16
N ALA A 31 -5.60 -39.23 -3.24
CA ALA A 31 -6.10 -37.90 -3.56
C ALA A 31 -7.62 -37.86 -3.38
N LEU A 32 -8.09 -36.89 -2.61
CA LEU A 32 -9.43 -36.35 -2.70
C LEU A 32 -9.28 -34.84 -2.80
N ALA A 33 -8.94 -34.41 -4.01
CA ALA A 33 -9.26 -33.09 -4.49
C ALA A 33 -10.75 -32.87 -4.27
N THR A 34 -11.10 -31.87 -3.47
CA THR A 34 -12.41 -31.23 -3.57
C THR A 34 -12.28 -30.19 -4.68
N GLU A 35 -12.62 -30.64 -5.89
CA GLU A 35 -12.83 -29.84 -7.09
C GLU A 35 -13.75 -28.66 -6.74
N THR A 36 -13.18 -27.45 -6.71
CA THR A 36 -13.88 -26.23 -7.11
C THR A 36 -13.45 -25.95 -8.54
N GLY A 37 -14.06 -26.69 -9.44
CA GLY A 37 -13.89 -26.53 -10.87
C GLY A 37 -15.23 -26.85 -11.51
N THR A 38 -16.07 -25.85 -11.68
CA THR A 38 -16.93 -25.88 -12.86
C THR A 38 -15.98 -25.77 -14.04
N ALA A 39 -15.68 -26.91 -14.64
CA ALA A 39 -15.07 -26.95 -15.96
C ALA A 39 -16.00 -26.20 -16.92
N GLN A 40 -15.72 -24.92 -17.15
CA GLN A 40 -16.10 -24.27 -18.40
C GLN A 40 -15.34 -25.01 -19.51
N THR A 41 -16.07 -25.44 -20.52
CA THR A 41 -15.54 -26.16 -21.66
C THR A 41 -14.56 -25.28 -22.42
N ASP A 42 -13.40 -25.81 -22.81
CA ASP A 42 -12.34 -25.17 -23.62
C ASP A 42 -12.78 -24.59 -25.00
N ASP A 43 -14.08 -24.54 -25.32
CA ASP A 43 -14.63 -24.18 -26.63
C ASP A 43 -15.00 -22.69 -26.80
N GLU A 44 -14.80 -21.82 -25.80
CA GLU A 44 -15.23 -20.39 -25.83
C GLU A 44 -14.16 -19.38 -25.38
N ARG A 45 -12.87 -19.73 -25.44
CA ARG A 45 -11.77 -18.77 -25.23
C ARG A 45 -11.49 -18.01 -26.53
N THR A 46 -11.27 -16.71 -26.43
CA THR A 46 -10.94 -15.85 -27.58
C THR A 46 -9.61 -15.13 -27.33
N GLU A 47 -8.83 -14.91 -28.38
CA GLU A 47 -7.54 -14.21 -28.29
C GLU A 47 -7.76 -12.70 -28.34
N TRP A 48 -7.01 -11.93 -27.55
CA TRP A 48 -7.04 -10.48 -27.59
C TRP A 48 -6.67 -9.97 -28.98
N SER A 49 -5.72 -10.63 -29.65
CA SER A 49 -5.27 -10.28 -31.00
C SER A 49 -6.27 -10.58 -32.11
N ASP A 50 -7.35 -11.33 -31.85
CA ASP A 50 -8.41 -11.61 -32.81
C ASP A 50 -9.44 -10.46 -32.85
N PRO A 51 -9.63 -9.77 -34.00
CA PRO A 51 -10.67 -8.75 -34.12
C PRO A 51 -12.09 -9.26 -33.86
N GLU A 52 -12.39 -10.55 -34.03
CA GLU A 52 -13.73 -11.09 -33.73
C GLU A 52 -14.06 -11.04 -32.23
N THR A 53 -13.06 -11.03 -31.35
CA THR A 53 -13.20 -10.76 -29.90
C THR A 53 -13.80 -9.37 -29.64
N TRP A 54 -13.60 -8.42 -30.56
CA TRP A 54 -13.90 -7.00 -30.39
C TRP A 54 -14.83 -6.44 -31.47
N ASP A 55 -15.86 -7.19 -31.85
CA ASP A 55 -16.85 -6.79 -32.87
C ASP A 55 -16.23 -6.38 -34.24
N GLY A 56 -15.04 -6.89 -34.54
CA GLY A 56 -14.31 -6.70 -35.79
C GLY A 56 -13.22 -5.62 -35.78
N SER A 57 -12.89 -5.01 -34.64
CA SER A 57 -11.79 -4.03 -34.55
C SER A 57 -11.10 -4.08 -33.19
N LEU A 58 -9.78 -4.28 -33.18
CA LEU A 58 -8.97 -4.33 -31.96
C LEU A 58 -9.06 -3.02 -31.17
N PRO A 59 -8.98 -3.07 -29.82
CA PRO A 59 -8.88 -1.89 -28.99
C PRO A 59 -7.69 -1.01 -29.40
N GLU A 60 -7.95 0.28 -29.52
CA GLU A 60 -6.95 1.29 -29.86
C GLU A 60 -6.44 2.01 -28.60
N ARG A 61 -5.37 2.80 -28.77
CA ARG A 61 -4.81 3.62 -27.68
C ARG A 61 -5.89 4.53 -27.09
N GLY A 62 -6.02 4.52 -25.77
CA GLY A 62 -6.97 5.35 -25.05
C GLY A 62 -8.39 4.79 -24.99
N ASP A 63 -8.63 3.61 -25.54
CA ASP A 63 -9.92 2.93 -25.35
C ASP A 63 -10.09 2.48 -23.90
N LYS A 64 -11.35 2.46 -23.44
CA LYS A 64 -11.77 1.74 -22.24
C LYS A 64 -12.33 0.39 -22.70
N VAL A 65 -11.75 -0.70 -22.22
CA VAL A 65 -12.12 -2.06 -22.62
C VAL A 65 -13.02 -2.68 -21.55
N ILE A 66 -14.05 -3.40 -21.99
CA ILE A 66 -14.93 -4.21 -21.14
C ILE A 66 -14.89 -5.64 -21.66
N ILE A 67 -14.58 -6.58 -20.77
CA ILE A 67 -14.73 -8.03 -21.01
C ILE A 67 -16.02 -8.44 -20.31
N GLU A 68 -17.04 -8.84 -21.08
CA GLU A 68 -18.39 -9.06 -20.56
C GLU A 68 -18.51 -10.35 -19.74
N GLU A 69 -19.57 -10.42 -18.93
CA GLU A 69 -19.86 -11.61 -18.13
C GLU A 69 -20.00 -12.86 -19.03
N GLY A 70 -19.24 -13.90 -18.73
CA GLY A 70 -19.21 -15.16 -19.50
C GLY A 70 -18.15 -15.22 -20.59
N ASP A 71 -17.54 -14.09 -20.97
CA ASP A 71 -16.43 -14.07 -21.92
C ASP A 71 -15.13 -14.52 -21.25
N HIS A 72 -14.27 -15.21 -22.00
CA HIS A 72 -12.90 -15.56 -21.59
C HIS A 72 -11.93 -15.10 -22.66
N VAL A 73 -11.21 -14.01 -22.36
CA VAL A 73 -10.24 -13.39 -23.27
C VAL A 73 -8.82 -13.73 -22.82
N ILE A 74 -8.03 -14.23 -23.76
CA ILE A 74 -6.61 -14.53 -23.60
C ILE A 74 -5.80 -13.33 -24.09
N LEU A 75 -5.05 -12.68 -23.20
CA LEU A 75 -4.09 -11.64 -23.57
C LEU A 75 -2.84 -12.29 -24.17
N ASP A 76 -2.79 -12.37 -25.49
CA ASP A 76 -1.74 -13.03 -26.28
C ASP A 76 -0.78 -12.04 -26.97
N THR A 77 -1.08 -10.75 -26.89
CA THR A 77 -0.24 -9.66 -27.37
C THR A 77 -0.35 -8.47 -26.44
N SER A 78 0.73 -7.69 -26.28
CA SER A 78 0.68 -6.41 -25.57
C SER A 78 -0.22 -5.42 -26.33
N PRO A 79 -1.35 -4.97 -25.76
CA PRO A 79 -2.24 -4.02 -26.40
C PRO A 79 -1.62 -2.63 -26.41
N PRO A 80 -2.12 -1.70 -27.26
CA PRO A 80 -1.79 -0.29 -27.08
C PRO A 80 -2.25 0.19 -25.69
N PRO A 81 -1.65 1.25 -25.12
CA PRO A 81 -2.03 1.74 -23.79
C PRO A 81 -3.51 2.15 -23.69
N LEU A 82 -4.22 1.68 -22.64
CA LEU A 82 -5.67 1.79 -22.49
C LEU A 82 -6.09 2.75 -21.35
N ASN A 83 -7.24 3.40 -21.48
CA ASN A 83 -7.82 4.25 -20.43
C ASN A 83 -8.63 3.47 -19.37
N GLY A 84 -8.45 2.15 -19.32
CA GLY A 84 -9.11 1.27 -18.37
C GLY A 84 -9.46 -0.08 -18.96
N VAL A 85 -9.41 -1.12 -18.12
CA VAL A 85 -9.88 -2.47 -18.45
C VAL A 85 -10.81 -2.93 -17.34
N LEU A 86 -12.10 -3.08 -17.67
CA LEU A 86 -13.11 -3.67 -16.80
C LEU A 86 -13.31 -5.14 -17.19
N VAL A 87 -13.18 -6.03 -16.22
CA VAL A 87 -13.30 -7.47 -16.40
C VAL A 87 -14.52 -7.95 -15.61
N ASN A 88 -15.62 -8.23 -16.31
CA ASN A 88 -16.80 -8.88 -15.74
C ASN A 88 -16.80 -10.41 -16.02
N GLY A 89 -16.06 -10.84 -17.05
CA GLY A 89 -15.75 -12.24 -17.38
C GLY A 89 -14.34 -12.64 -16.92
N THR A 90 -13.56 -13.31 -17.77
CA THR A 90 -12.17 -13.69 -17.48
C THR A 90 -11.18 -13.02 -18.42
N LEU A 91 -10.17 -12.37 -17.86
CA LEU A 91 -8.95 -11.98 -18.56
C LEU A 91 -7.81 -12.88 -18.10
N GLU A 92 -7.16 -13.58 -19.02
CA GLU A 92 -6.05 -14.50 -18.71
C GLU A 92 -4.84 -14.18 -19.58
N PHE A 93 -3.67 -14.03 -18.97
CA PHE A 93 -2.43 -13.76 -19.71
C PHE A 93 -1.92 -15.05 -20.36
N ALA A 94 -1.55 -14.99 -21.64
CA ALA A 94 -1.02 -16.14 -22.35
C ALA A 94 0.40 -16.49 -21.85
N ASP A 95 0.59 -17.75 -21.46
CA ASP A 95 1.87 -18.29 -20.98
C ASP A 95 2.53 -19.24 -22.01
N GLY A 96 2.11 -19.17 -23.29
CA GLY A 96 2.58 -20.05 -24.36
C GLY A 96 2.07 -21.52 -24.29
N SER A 97 1.88 -22.08 -23.09
CA SER A 97 1.29 -23.41 -22.85
C SER A 97 -0.17 -23.51 -23.31
N ILE A 98 -0.88 -22.38 -23.31
CA ILE A 98 -2.29 -22.24 -23.71
C ILE A 98 -2.43 -22.18 -25.25
N VAL A 99 -1.40 -21.70 -25.97
CA VAL A 99 -1.45 -21.47 -27.43
C VAL A 99 -1.18 -22.75 -28.23
N GLU A 100 -0.48 -23.74 -27.67
CA GLU A 100 -0.14 -24.98 -28.39
C GLU A 100 -1.27 -26.04 -28.48
N SER A 101 -2.45 -25.80 -27.91
CA SER A 101 -3.50 -26.84 -27.84
C SER A 101 -4.60 -26.79 -28.92
N THR A 102 -4.64 -25.82 -29.84
CA THR A 102 -5.81 -25.65 -30.75
C THR A 102 -5.53 -25.50 -32.24
N HIS A 103 -4.32 -25.80 -32.75
CA HIS A 103 -4.10 -25.86 -34.21
C HIS A 103 -3.71 -27.26 -34.72
N ASP A 104 -4.73 -28.10 -34.92
CA ASP A 104 -4.66 -29.26 -35.83
C ASP A 104 -4.57 -28.74 -37.28
N ASP A 105 -3.36 -28.79 -37.85
CA ASP A 105 -2.99 -28.25 -39.15
C ASP A 105 -3.50 -29.11 -40.32
N GLY A 106 -4.82 -29.15 -40.49
CA GLY A 106 -5.46 -29.70 -41.67
C GLY A 106 -5.50 -28.71 -42.85
N SER A 107 -4.48 -28.65 -43.72
CA SER A 107 -4.64 -28.79 -45.20
C SER A 107 -3.42 -28.38 -46.05
N ASP A 108 -2.86 -29.40 -46.70
CA ASP A 108 -2.54 -29.55 -48.13
C ASP A 108 -2.54 -28.29 -49.04
N GLY A 109 -1.34 -27.83 -49.41
CA GLY A 109 -0.80 -27.98 -50.77
C GLY A 109 -1.44 -27.25 -51.97
N SER A 110 -0.61 -26.41 -52.62
CA SER A 110 -0.65 -25.91 -54.02
C SER A 110 -1.70 -24.84 -54.35
N ASP A 111 -1.47 -23.82 -55.17
CA ASP A 111 -0.56 -23.62 -56.32
C ASP A 111 -0.36 -22.11 -56.54
N GLY A 112 0.75 -21.74 -57.20
CA GLY A 112 1.22 -20.34 -57.27
C GLY A 112 0.73 -19.50 -58.45
N SER A 113 1.37 -18.32 -58.51
CA SER A 113 1.61 -17.43 -59.66
C SER A 113 0.69 -16.20 -59.84
N ASP A 114 1.35 -15.06 -59.60
CA ASP A 114 1.57 -13.96 -60.54
C ASP A 114 0.48 -12.89 -60.83
N ASN A 115 0.92 -11.67 -60.52
CA ASN A 115 0.94 -10.45 -61.35
C ASN A 115 -0.14 -9.37 -61.16
N GLY A 116 0.25 -8.31 -60.45
CA GLY A 116 0.56 -6.98 -61.04
C GLY A 116 -0.47 -6.31 -61.94
N GLY A 117 -0.95 -5.13 -61.51
CA GLY A 117 -1.62 -4.18 -62.40
C GLY A 117 -2.05 -2.87 -61.72
N SER A 118 -1.17 -1.86 -61.72
CA SER A 118 -1.53 -0.45 -61.49
C SER A 118 -2.46 0.08 -62.60
N GLY A 119 -3.35 1.00 -62.25
CA GLY A 119 -4.15 1.76 -63.20
C GLY A 119 -4.81 2.99 -62.57
N SER A 120 -4.11 4.12 -62.64
CA SER A 120 -4.56 5.49 -62.37
C SER A 120 -5.61 6.00 -63.38
N GLY A 121 -6.50 6.91 -62.96
CA GLY A 121 -7.34 7.72 -63.87
C GLY A 121 -8.09 8.85 -63.18
N GLU A 122 -7.71 10.10 -63.49
CA GLU A 122 -8.21 11.38 -62.99
C GLU A 122 -9.50 11.91 -63.67
N GLY A 123 -10.17 12.85 -62.99
CA GLY A 123 -10.90 14.01 -63.56
C GLY A 123 -12.40 13.80 -63.85
N GLY A 124 -13.33 14.72 -63.61
CA GLY A 124 -13.26 16.15 -63.25
C GLY A 124 -14.69 16.75 -63.14
N SER A 125 -14.73 17.99 -62.65
CA SER A 125 -15.85 18.83 -62.19
C SER A 125 -16.96 19.22 -63.19
N GLY A 126 -18.09 19.73 -62.69
CA GLY A 126 -18.98 20.63 -63.45
C GLY A 126 -20.41 20.85 -62.92
N ASP A 127 -20.61 22.04 -62.34
CA ASP A 127 -21.79 22.70 -61.73
C ASP A 127 -23.11 22.86 -62.54
N GLY A 128 -24.19 23.18 -61.80
CA GLY A 128 -25.27 24.14 -62.16
C GLY A 128 -26.69 23.54 -62.32
N ALA A 129 -27.59 23.57 -61.32
CA ALA A 129 -28.43 24.68 -60.79
C ALA A 129 -29.74 24.96 -61.58
N ASP A 130 -30.89 24.80 -60.89
CA ASP A 130 -31.97 25.81 -60.69
C ASP A 130 -33.37 25.19 -60.51
N GLY A 131 -34.12 25.69 -59.51
CA GLY A 131 -35.57 25.51 -59.39
C GLY A 131 -36.16 25.75 -57.98
N ASP A 132 -36.41 27.02 -57.66
CA ASP A 132 -37.14 27.55 -56.49
C ASP A 132 -38.56 26.98 -56.28
N ASP A 133 -39.06 26.92 -55.03
CA ASP A 133 -40.10 27.87 -54.54
C ASP A 133 -40.31 27.79 -53.01
N ASP A 134 -40.55 28.96 -52.42
CA ASP A 134 -40.69 29.34 -51.02
C ASP A 134 -42.16 29.36 -50.56
N SER A 135 -42.45 29.00 -49.30
CA SER A 135 -43.30 29.80 -48.37
C SER A 135 -43.66 29.05 -47.08
N GLY A 136 -42.99 29.45 -45.99
CA GLY A 136 -43.63 30.07 -44.82
C GLY A 136 -44.44 29.21 -43.84
N GLY A 137 -43.81 28.87 -42.73
CA GLY A 137 -44.44 28.56 -41.44
C GLY A 137 -43.55 29.04 -40.29
N GLU A 138 -43.98 30.11 -39.61
CA GLU A 138 -43.25 30.78 -38.51
C GLU A 138 -43.08 29.86 -37.29
N SER A 139 -41.84 29.67 -36.84
CA SER A 139 -41.46 28.97 -35.61
C SER A 139 -41.12 29.99 -34.51
N PRO A 140 -41.50 29.78 -33.24
CA PRO A 140 -41.36 30.75 -32.14
C PRO A 140 -39.92 30.98 -31.61
N CYS A 141 -38.89 30.58 -32.35
CA CYS A 141 -37.48 30.76 -32.01
C CYS A 141 -36.75 31.70 -32.97
N ALA A 142 -35.75 32.43 -32.45
CA ALA A 142 -34.84 33.21 -33.28
C ALA A 142 -33.95 32.28 -34.13
N PRO A 143 -33.41 32.74 -35.29
CA PRO A 143 -32.52 31.94 -36.14
C PRO A 143 -31.31 31.39 -35.36
N ALA A 144 -30.78 30.23 -35.75
CA ALA A 144 -29.57 29.67 -35.11
C ALA A 144 -28.39 30.65 -35.22
N TRP A 145 -27.56 30.71 -34.18
CA TRP A 145 -26.37 31.57 -34.16
C TRP A 145 -25.37 31.12 -35.21
N ASP A 146 -24.85 32.09 -35.97
CA ASP A 146 -23.90 31.89 -37.06
C ASP A 146 -22.68 32.81 -36.85
N SER A 147 -21.50 32.22 -36.83
CA SER A 147 -20.24 32.93 -36.53
C SER A 147 -19.86 33.99 -37.58
N GLU A 148 -20.36 33.87 -38.80
CA GLU A 148 -20.11 34.83 -39.87
C GLU A 148 -21.14 35.95 -39.93
N THR A 149 -22.22 35.85 -39.15
CA THR A 149 -23.33 36.83 -39.13
C THR A 149 -23.05 37.97 -38.16
N VAL A 150 -23.40 39.19 -38.59
CA VAL A 150 -23.29 40.39 -37.76
C VAL A 150 -24.59 40.62 -37.01
N TYR A 151 -24.54 40.58 -35.69
CA TYR A 151 -25.66 40.85 -34.79
C TYR A 151 -25.50 42.24 -34.16
N ARG A 152 -26.59 42.98 -34.03
CA ARG A 152 -26.68 44.32 -33.42
C ARG A 152 -27.53 44.26 -32.15
N ASP A 153 -27.52 45.35 -31.40
CA ASP A 153 -28.34 45.48 -30.18
C ASP A 153 -29.80 45.11 -30.43
N GLY A 154 -30.30 44.12 -29.69
CA GLY A 154 -31.65 43.56 -29.79
C GLY A 154 -31.82 42.45 -30.83
N ASP A 155 -30.80 42.10 -31.62
CA ASP A 155 -30.86 40.93 -32.51
C ASP A 155 -30.78 39.65 -31.69
N GLU A 156 -31.60 38.66 -32.03
CA GLU A 156 -31.66 37.39 -31.32
C GLU A 156 -31.09 36.24 -32.15
N ALA A 157 -30.49 35.26 -31.48
CA ALA A 157 -30.04 34.01 -32.06
C ALA A 157 -30.24 32.84 -31.10
N THR A 158 -30.42 31.63 -31.64
CA THR A 158 -30.50 30.40 -30.84
C THR A 158 -29.18 29.66 -30.89
N TYR A 159 -28.61 29.32 -29.74
CA TYR A 159 -27.40 28.52 -29.63
C TYR A 159 -27.58 27.53 -28.47
N ASP A 160 -27.33 26.25 -28.73
CA ASP A 160 -27.46 25.16 -27.77
C ASP A 160 -28.83 25.12 -27.07
N GLY A 161 -29.92 25.07 -27.86
CA GLY A 161 -31.29 25.03 -27.37
C GLY A 161 -31.81 26.29 -26.66
N THR A 162 -30.96 27.32 -26.52
CA THR A 162 -31.25 28.53 -25.74
C THR A 162 -31.26 29.77 -26.64
N ARG A 163 -32.18 30.70 -26.40
CA ARG A 163 -32.27 31.99 -27.08
C ARG A 163 -31.40 33.03 -26.40
N TRP A 164 -30.69 33.80 -27.22
CA TRP A 164 -29.74 34.83 -26.81
C TRP A 164 -30.02 36.13 -27.54
N GLU A 165 -29.99 37.26 -26.82
CA GLU A 165 -30.11 38.62 -27.35
C GLU A 165 -28.73 39.29 -27.38
N ALA A 166 -28.33 39.87 -28.51
CA ALA A 166 -27.12 40.67 -28.58
C ALA A 166 -27.34 42.03 -27.90
N LYS A 167 -26.48 42.38 -26.94
CA LYS A 167 -26.51 43.65 -26.20
C LYS A 167 -25.87 44.82 -26.97
N TRP A 168 -25.10 44.51 -28.02
CA TRP A 168 -24.44 45.46 -28.91
C TRP A 168 -23.88 44.73 -30.13
N TRP A 169 -23.27 45.46 -31.06
CA TRP A 169 -22.67 44.90 -32.28
C TRP A 169 -21.66 43.78 -31.98
N THR A 170 -21.84 42.60 -32.57
CA THR A 170 -20.91 41.47 -32.51
C THR A 170 -20.93 40.66 -33.82
N ARG A 171 -19.82 39.96 -34.11
CA ARG A 171 -19.68 38.98 -35.20
C ARG A 171 -18.66 37.94 -34.73
N GLY A 172 -19.04 36.67 -34.73
CA GLY A 172 -18.14 35.56 -34.36
C GLY A 172 -17.99 35.29 -32.86
N ASP A 173 -18.48 36.14 -31.97
CA ASP A 173 -18.53 35.82 -30.54
C ASP A 173 -19.68 34.83 -30.28
N GLN A 174 -19.38 33.63 -29.78
CA GLN A 174 -20.39 32.61 -29.49
C GLN A 174 -21.24 32.99 -28.25
N PRO A 175 -22.58 32.82 -28.29
CA PRO A 175 -23.43 33.02 -27.12
C PRO A 175 -23.04 32.07 -25.98
N GLY A 176 -23.09 32.55 -24.73
CA GLY A 176 -22.71 31.77 -23.54
C GLY A 176 -21.21 31.64 -23.24
N ALA A 177 -20.31 31.84 -24.22
CA ALA A 177 -18.87 31.60 -24.04
C ALA A 177 -18.15 32.53 -23.04
N ARG A 178 -18.76 33.66 -22.64
CA ARG A 178 -18.18 34.62 -21.68
C ARG A 178 -19.27 35.25 -20.81
N ARG A 179 -19.10 35.25 -19.48
CA ARG A 179 -20.05 35.83 -18.49
C ARG A 179 -20.43 37.31 -18.75
N TYR A 180 -19.54 38.11 -19.34
CA TYR A 180 -19.79 39.51 -19.72
C TYR A 180 -19.73 39.77 -21.23
N GLY A 181 -19.87 38.72 -22.05
CA GLY A 181 -19.81 38.79 -23.52
C GLY A 181 -20.97 39.57 -24.15
N PRO A 182 -21.03 39.70 -25.49
CA PRO A 182 -22.05 40.51 -26.16
C PRO A 182 -23.46 39.93 -26.05
N TRP A 183 -23.60 38.64 -25.71
CA TRP A 183 -24.87 37.95 -25.62
C TRP A 183 -25.48 38.02 -24.22
N LYS A 184 -26.80 38.10 -24.16
CA LYS A 184 -27.62 37.99 -22.96
C LYS A 184 -28.56 36.81 -23.15
N GLU A 185 -28.52 35.86 -22.24
CA GLU A 185 -29.44 34.72 -22.25
C GLU A 185 -30.87 35.21 -22.00
N ILE A 186 -31.80 34.78 -22.85
CA ILE A 186 -33.24 35.07 -22.71
C ILE A 186 -33.96 33.87 -22.10
N GLY A 187 -33.52 32.65 -22.41
CA GLY A 187 -34.06 31.38 -21.90
C GLY A 187 -34.20 30.33 -23.00
N PRO A 188 -34.62 29.10 -22.65
CA PRO A 188 -34.80 28.00 -23.59
C PRO A 188 -35.89 28.31 -24.63
N CYS A 189 -35.79 27.66 -25.79
CA CYS A 189 -36.84 27.64 -26.80
C CYS A 189 -38.02 26.76 -26.32
N ASP A 190 -38.98 27.32 -25.60
CA ASP A 190 -40.07 26.52 -25.00
C ASP A 190 -41.21 26.18 -25.99
N GLU A 191 -41.46 24.88 -26.16
CA GLU A 191 -42.77 24.33 -26.51
C GLU A 191 -43.66 24.27 -25.24
N SER A 192 -44.57 25.25 -25.07
CA SER A 192 -45.77 25.29 -24.20
C SER A 192 -45.79 24.41 -22.92
N GLY A 193 -45.73 24.96 -21.69
CA GLY A 193 -46.86 25.56 -20.93
C GLY A 193 -47.57 24.51 -20.03
N GLU A 194 -47.89 24.65 -18.74
CA GLU A 194 -48.02 25.76 -17.79
C GLU A 194 -47.94 25.19 -16.33
N GLY A 195 -47.65 26.03 -15.33
CA GLY A 195 -48.24 25.89 -13.98
C GLY A 195 -47.32 26.06 -12.75
N GLU A 196 -47.18 27.29 -12.25
CA GLU A 196 -46.50 27.69 -11.00
C GLU A 196 -47.16 27.14 -9.71
N THR A 197 -46.38 26.94 -8.63
CA THR A 197 -46.53 27.66 -7.32
C THR A 197 -45.44 27.32 -6.27
N ASP A 198 -44.66 28.35 -5.93
CA ASP A 198 -44.19 28.84 -4.60
C ASP A 198 -43.80 27.91 -3.43
N GLY A 199 -42.54 28.05 -2.96
CA GLY A 199 -42.27 28.42 -1.55
C GLY A 199 -41.67 27.41 -0.53
N GLN A 200 -40.43 27.71 -0.11
CA GLN A 200 -39.86 27.63 1.27
C GLN A 200 -39.12 26.36 1.79
N ASN A 201 -37.83 26.60 2.12
CA ASN A 201 -37.02 26.16 3.28
C ASN A 201 -37.05 24.72 3.86
N ALA A 202 -35.81 24.25 4.10
CA ALA A 202 -35.29 23.57 5.31
C ALA A 202 -34.88 22.08 5.18
N ASP A 203 -33.75 21.81 5.84
CA ASP A 203 -33.09 20.54 6.14
C ASP A 203 -34.02 19.34 6.37
N ALA A 204 -33.69 18.19 5.78
CA ALA A 204 -33.69 16.87 6.42
C ALA A 204 -33.31 15.75 5.44
N ALA A 205 -32.64 14.75 5.99
CA ALA A 205 -32.12 13.56 5.35
C ALA A 205 -33.17 12.59 4.75
N VAL A 206 -32.60 11.61 4.02
CA VAL A 206 -33.06 10.24 3.70
C VAL A 206 -33.81 10.04 2.37
N GLY A 207 -33.22 9.23 1.47
CA GLY A 207 -33.96 8.58 0.39
C GLY A 207 -33.07 7.94 -0.68
N ALA A 208 -32.80 6.64 -0.54
CA ALA A 208 -32.09 5.82 -1.52
C ALA A 208 -32.79 5.77 -2.90
N GLY A 209 -31.98 5.83 -3.95
CA GLY A 209 -32.30 5.46 -5.33
C GLY A 209 -31.00 5.30 -6.13
N SER A 210 -30.67 4.06 -6.54
CA SER A 210 -29.60 3.74 -7.50
C SER A 210 -29.99 4.14 -8.94
N PRO A 211 -29.08 4.01 -9.91
CA PRO A 211 -27.79 4.68 -10.05
C PRO A 211 -27.75 5.46 -11.38
N GLY A 212 -26.75 6.32 -11.57
CA GLY A 212 -26.44 6.87 -12.88
C GLY A 212 -26.16 8.36 -12.87
N THR A 213 -24.90 8.71 -12.64
CA THR A 213 -24.07 9.45 -13.60
C THR A 213 -22.68 9.53 -12.99
N GLU A 214 -21.73 8.97 -13.71
CA GLU A 214 -20.32 8.88 -13.38
C GLU A 214 -19.74 10.29 -13.20
N ASN A 215 -18.95 10.47 -12.14
CA ASN A 215 -18.11 11.65 -11.98
C ASN A 215 -16.80 11.37 -12.76
N THR A 216 -16.85 11.47 -14.09
CA THR A 216 -15.72 11.28 -15.01
C THR A 216 -14.86 12.54 -15.07
N ASP A 217 -14.11 12.83 -14.02
CA ASP A 217 -12.89 13.63 -14.15
C ASP A 217 -11.73 12.66 -14.37
N ASP A 218 -11.61 12.23 -15.63
CA ASP A 218 -10.61 11.29 -16.14
C ASP A 218 -9.25 12.00 -16.25
N GLY A 219 -8.66 12.37 -15.12
CA GLY A 219 -7.48 13.24 -15.01
C GLY A 219 -6.16 12.66 -15.54
N GLY A 220 -6.15 11.84 -16.59
CA GLY A 220 -4.96 11.36 -17.29
C GLY A 220 -5.35 10.35 -18.36
N GLN A 221 -5.62 10.84 -19.58
CA GLN A 221 -5.99 10.02 -20.73
C GLN A 221 -4.80 9.87 -21.69
N PHE A 222 -4.74 8.73 -22.37
CA PHE A 222 -3.88 8.53 -23.55
C PHE A 222 -4.47 9.26 -24.77
N ASP A 223 -4.43 10.59 -24.78
CA ASP A 223 -4.91 11.41 -25.91
C ASP A 223 -3.80 11.53 -26.97
N GLY A 224 -4.02 10.95 -28.16
CA GLY A 224 -3.02 10.87 -29.23
C GLY A 224 -2.62 12.21 -29.85
N ASP A 225 -3.38 13.28 -29.62
CA ASP A 225 -3.13 14.61 -30.19
C ASP A 225 -2.52 15.61 -29.19
N ALA A 226 -2.41 15.26 -27.90
CA ALA A 226 -1.91 16.13 -26.84
C ALA A 226 -0.39 15.99 -26.60
N ALA A 227 0.24 17.05 -26.07
CA ALA A 227 1.66 17.03 -25.75
C ALA A 227 1.98 16.11 -24.58
N ALA A 228 3.23 15.64 -24.46
CA ALA A 228 3.64 14.79 -23.34
C ALA A 228 3.41 15.49 -21.98
N CYS A 229 2.87 14.76 -21.01
CA CYS A 229 2.73 15.27 -19.65
C CYS A 229 4.10 15.56 -19.02
N ALA A 230 4.24 16.78 -18.48
CA ALA A 230 5.39 17.17 -17.67
C ALA A 230 5.39 16.44 -16.30
N PRO A 231 6.48 16.50 -15.52
CA PRO A 231 6.48 15.98 -14.16
C PRO A 231 5.29 16.50 -13.36
N ARG A 232 4.65 15.59 -12.63
CA ARG A 232 3.42 15.87 -11.90
C ARG A 232 3.65 16.96 -10.84
N TRP A 233 2.80 17.99 -10.81
CA TRP A 233 2.69 18.87 -9.65
C TRP A 233 1.96 18.15 -8.53
N ARG A 234 2.47 18.26 -7.31
CA ARG A 234 1.84 17.68 -6.12
C ARG A 234 1.81 18.70 -5.00
N PRO A 235 0.71 18.76 -4.24
CA PRO A 235 0.66 19.60 -3.03
C PRO A 235 1.83 19.31 -2.08
N SER A 236 2.15 18.03 -1.86
CA SER A 236 3.28 17.57 -1.02
C SER A 236 4.62 18.19 -1.39
N ASP A 237 4.93 18.20 -2.68
CA ASP A 237 6.24 18.56 -3.24
C ASP A 237 6.37 20.08 -3.41
N SER A 238 5.25 20.78 -3.61
CA SER A 238 5.19 22.22 -3.84
C SER A 238 5.79 23.05 -2.70
N HIS A 239 5.83 22.48 -1.49
CA HIS A 239 6.42 23.05 -0.27
C HIS A 239 7.95 23.07 -0.26
N GLU A 240 8.62 22.22 -1.02
CA GLU A 240 10.09 22.18 -1.10
C GLU A 240 10.60 22.50 -2.50
N THR A 241 9.72 22.39 -3.49
CA THR A 241 10.02 22.63 -4.89
C THR A 241 9.57 24.02 -5.27
N ALA A 242 10.54 24.92 -5.43
CA ALA A 242 10.29 26.24 -5.97
C ALA A 242 10.39 26.22 -7.49
N TYR A 243 9.29 26.59 -8.16
CA TYR A 243 9.22 26.75 -9.61
C TYR A 243 9.55 28.18 -10.00
N ARG A 244 10.22 28.33 -11.14
CA ARG A 244 10.62 29.61 -11.74
C ARG A 244 9.91 29.79 -13.06
N SER A 245 9.98 31.02 -13.58
CA SER A 245 9.40 31.34 -14.89
C SER A 245 9.91 30.36 -15.96
N GLY A 246 8.98 29.69 -16.64
CA GLY A 246 9.25 28.69 -17.67
C GLY A 246 9.28 27.25 -17.20
N ASP A 247 9.25 26.98 -15.89
CA ASP A 247 9.12 25.60 -15.39
C ASP A 247 7.69 25.09 -15.66
N VAL A 248 7.57 23.85 -16.13
CA VAL A 248 6.29 23.23 -16.53
C VAL A 248 6.02 22.00 -15.66
N VAL A 249 4.78 21.87 -15.21
CA VAL A 249 4.29 20.72 -14.42
C VAL A 249 2.96 20.22 -14.97
N SER A 250 2.64 18.95 -14.76
CA SER A 250 1.30 18.42 -15.08
C SER A 250 0.39 18.42 -13.86
N TYR A 251 -0.85 18.87 -14.02
CA TYR A 251 -1.90 18.83 -13.01
C TYR A 251 -3.27 18.73 -13.69
N ASP A 252 -4.08 17.78 -13.25
CA ASP A 252 -5.44 17.55 -13.77
C ASP A 252 -5.50 17.41 -15.32
N GLY A 253 -4.68 16.50 -15.86
CA GLY A 253 -4.61 16.21 -17.30
C GLY A 253 -4.04 17.34 -18.18
N LYS A 254 -3.45 18.40 -17.58
CA LYS A 254 -2.94 19.56 -18.31
C LYS A 254 -1.53 19.92 -17.91
N ASN A 255 -0.78 20.49 -18.84
CA ASN A 255 0.52 21.10 -18.57
C ASN A 255 0.34 22.59 -18.19
N TRP A 256 1.00 22.98 -17.10
CA TRP A 256 0.96 24.32 -16.52
C TRP A 256 2.37 24.90 -16.44
N GLU A 257 2.56 26.10 -17.01
CA GLU A 257 3.84 26.82 -16.96
C GLU A 257 3.81 27.92 -15.90
N ALA A 258 4.80 27.91 -15.01
CA ALA A 258 5.01 28.97 -14.06
C ALA A 258 5.41 30.27 -14.78
N GLN A 259 4.65 31.34 -14.57
CA GLN A 259 4.90 32.65 -15.18
C GLN A 259 5.97 33.47 -14.43
N TRP A 260 6.17 33.17 -13.15
CA TRP A 260 7.22 33.72 -12.29
C TRP A 260 7.46 32.76 -11.12
N TYR A 261 8.32 33.15 -10.17
CA TYR A 261 8.62 32.34 -8.99
C TYR A 261 7.33 31.94 -8.24
N THR A 262 7.17 30.65 -7.97
CA THR A 262 6.14 30.12 -7.08
C THR A 262 6.66 28.93 -6.27
N GLN A 263 6.08 28.78 -5.09
CA GLN A 263 6.23 27.67 -4.16
C GLN A 263 4.87 27.59 -3.45
N ASP A 264 4.28 26.41 -3.30
CA ASP A 264 2.95 26.17 -2.70
C ASP A 264 1.72 26.68 -3.46
N ASP A 265 1.88 27.33 -4.61
CA ASP A 265 0.70 27.70 -5.40
C ASP A 265 0.22 26.52 -6.25
N GLU A 266 -1.08 26.22 -6.19
CA GLU A 266 -1.72 25.17 -6.97
C GLU A 266 -1.98 25.60 -8.44
N PRO A 267 -1.58 24.79 -9.44
CA PRO A 267 -1.96 25.01 -10.83
C PRO A 267 -3.47 25.01 -11.05
N GLY A 268 -3.95 25.88 -11.94
CA GLY A 268 -5.40 26.09 -12.14
C GLY A 268 -6.08 27.02 -11.15
N GLU A 269 -5.59 27.12 -9.91
CA GLU A 269 -6.12 28.07 -8.91
C GLU A 269 -5.36 29.40 -8.90
N ALA A 270 -4.03 29.33 -8.90
CA ALA A 270 -3.18 30.50 -8.73
C ALA A 270 -2.77 31.13 -10.07
N ARG A 271 -2.86 32.46 -10.15
CA ARG A 271 -2.52 33.25 -11.35
C ARG A 271 -1.05 33.13 -11.83
N VAL A 272 -0.19 32.50 -11.03
CA VAL A 272 1.21 32.25 -11.40
C VAL A 272 1.32 31.13 -12.42
N TRP A 273 0.36 30.20 -12.43
CA TRP A 273 0.29 29.14 -13.40
C TRP A 273 -0.51 29.56 -14.61
N GLN A 274 0.06 29.35 -15.78
CA GLN A 274 -0.64 29.49 -17.05
C GLN A 274 -0.84 28.10 -17.65
N GLU A 275 -2.08 27.74 -17.95
CA GLU A 275 -2.37 26.55 -18.74
C GLU A 275 -1.67 26.68 -20.10
N VAL A 276 -0.88 25.68 -20.46
CA VAL A 276 -0.16 25.62 -21.74
C VAL A 276 -1.02 24.87 -22.74
N GLU A 277 -1.25 23.58 -22.47
CA GLU A 277 -2.03 22.65 -23.29
C GLU A 277 -2.46 21.45 -22.46
N ALA A 278 -3.49 20.73 -22.94
CA ALA A 278 -3.78 19.39 -22.45
C ALA A 278 -2.56 18.49 -22.66
N CYS A 279 -2.37 17.52 -21.77
CA CYS A 279 -1.27 16.59 -21.89
C CYS A 279 -1.73 15.15 -21.96
N SER A 280 -0.95 14.34 -22.67
CA SER A 280 -1.12 12.90 -22.80
C SER A 280 0.01 12.20 -22.09
N ILE A 281 -0.33 11.11 -21.40
CA ILE A 281 0.69 10.24 -20.82
C ILE A 281 1.38 9.55 -22.00
N VAL A 282 2.66 9.83 -22.15
CA VAL A 282 3.49 9.11 -23.10
C VAL A 282 4.14 7.98 -22.28
N PRO A 283 3.83 6.70 -22.57
CA PRO A 283 4.60 5.61 -22.03
C PRO A 283 6.05 5.89 -22.41
N VAL A 284 6.92 5.98 -21.42
CA VAL A 284 8.35 6.02 -21.68
C VAL A 284 8.71 4.63 -22.17
N ASP A 285 9.34 4.55 -23.35
CA ASP A 285 10.03 3.33 -23.76
C ASP A 285 11.17 3.17 -22.75
N ASP A 286 10.94 2.44 -21.67
CA ASP A 286 11.97 2.19 -20.65
C ASP A 286 13.06 1.35 -21.33
N ASP A 287 14.26 1.93 -21.45
CA ASP A 287 15.43 1.28 -22.05
C ASP A 287 15.89 0.14 -21.12
N GLY A 288 15.36 -1.09 -21.21
CA GLY A 288 15.86 -2.16 -20.34
C GLY A 288 15.36 -3.58 -20.54
N ASP A 289 14.16 -3.88 -20.07
CA ASP A 289 13.72 -5.26 -19.85
C ASP A 289 12.67 -5.66 -20.90
N ASP A 290 13.06 -6.55 -21.82
CA ASP A 290 12.21 -7.17 -22.84
C ASP A 290 11.18 -8.06 -22.09
N VAL A 291 9.99 -7.53 -21.78
CA VAL A 291 8.89 -8.30 -21.18
C VAL A 291 8.10 -8.99 -22.29
N ASP A 292 7.65 -10.22 -22.06
CA ASP A 292 6.90 -11.01 -23.04
C ASP A 292 5.50 -10.41 -23.28
N LEU A 293 4.81 -9.99 -22.21
CA LEU A 293 3.50 -9.35 -22.28
C LEU A 293 3.40 -8.16 -21.32
N GLU A 294 2.92 -7.02 -21.84
CA GLU A 294 2.67 -5.82 -21.05
C GLU A 294 1.25 -5.28 -21.27
N LEU A 295 0.49 -5.12 -20.18
CA LEU A 295 -0.75 -4.37 -20.15
C LEU A 295 -0.50 -3.00 -19.51
N THR A 296 -0.40 -1.97 -20.34
CA THR A 296 -0.37 -0.57 -19.88
C THR A 296 -1.78 -0.01 -19.82
N THR A 297 -2.25 0.37 -18.64
CA THR A 297 -3.62 0.90 -18.44
C THR A 297 -3.70 1.90 -17.30
N THR A 298 -4.73 2.75 -17.28
CA THR A 298 -5.00 3.61 -16.11
C THR A 298 -5.59 2.88 -14.92
N TRP A 299 -6.24 1.74 -15.15
CA TRP A 299 -6.76 0.82 -14.13
C TRP A 299 -7.15 -0.53 -14.75
N LEU A 300 -7.08 -1.59 -13.95
CA LEU A 300 -7.57 -2.93 -14.24
C LEU A 300 -8.47 -3.38 -13.08
N LEU A 301 -9.74 -3.65 -13.37
CA LEU A 301 -10.75 -3.96 -12.35
C LEU A 301 -11.50 -5.24 -12.69
N ALA A 302 -11.44 -6.24 -11.82
CA ALA A 302 -12.34 -7.39 -11.85
C ALA A 302 -13.62 -7.07 -11.05
N GLU A 303 -14.77 -7.07 -11.71
CA GLU A 303 -16.06 -6.69 -11.09
C GLU A 303 -17.13 -7.77 -11.32
N GLY A 304 -17.69 -8.31 -10.23
CA GLY A 304 -18.70 -9.36 -10.28
C GLY A 304 -18.19 -10.74 -9.85
N SER A 305 -19.10 -11.61 -9.38
CA SER A 305 -18.73 -12.89 -8.75
C SER A 305 -18.07 -13.91 -9.68
N ASP A 306 -18.27 -13.78 -10.99
CA ASP A 306 -17.67 -14.65 -12.01
C ASP A 306 -16.47 -13.96 -12.69
N ALA A 307 -16.10 -12.75 -12.24
CA ALA A 307 -14.99 -12.00 -12.80
C ALA A 307 -13.64 -12.50 -12.30
N LEU A 308 -12.70 -12.67 -13.22
CA LEU A 308 -11.35 -13.14 -12.91
C LEU A 308 -10.28 -12.46 -13.76
N VAL A 309 -9.26 -11.92 -13.10
CA VAL A 309 -7.97 -11.63 -13.74
C VAL A 309 -6.98 -12.73 -13.37
N ARG A 310 -6.40 -13.40 -14.36
CA ARG A 310 -5.47 -14.52 -14.18
C ARG A 310 -4.11 -14.29 -14.87
N ILE A 311 -3.02 -14.53 -14.15
CA ILE A 311 -1.65 -14.64 -14.68
C ILE A 311 -1.03 -15.91 -14.11
N GLY A 312 -0.95 -16.97 -14.91
CA GLY A 312 -0.60 -18.30 -14.41
C GLY A 312 -1.65 -18.87 -13.44
N SER A 313 -1.36 -20.04 -12.90
CA SER A 313 -2.19 -20.72 -11.91
C SER A 313 -1.34 -21.43 -10.87
N GLU A 314 -1.95 -21.84 -9.74
CA GLU A 314 -1.23 -22.57 -8.71
C GLU A 314 -0.57 -23.85 -9.26
N ALA A 315 -1.22 -24.54 -10.19
CA ALA A 315 -0.73 -25.78 -10.79
C ALA A 315 0.24 -25.58 -11.96
N ASP A 316 0.14 -24.42 -12.63
CA ASP A 316 0.89 -24.05 -13.82
C ASP A 316 1.27 -22.57 -13.70
N PRO A 317 2.34 -22.24 -12.96
CA PRO A 317 2.74 -20.86 -12.73
C PRO A 317 3.29 -20.24 -14.01
N TYR A 318 3.07 -18.95 -14.19
CA TYR A 318 3.51 -18.18 -15.34
C TYR A 318 5.04 -18.23 -15.46
N GLU A 319 5.56 -18.83 -16.53
CA GLU A 319 7.01 -19.06 -16.75
C GLU A 319 7.69 -17.88 -17.46
N HIS A 320 6.91 -16.99 -18.05
CA HIS A 320 7.33 -15.84 -18.86
C HIS A 320 7.39 -14.53 -18.06
N ASP A 321 7.85 -13.45 -18.70
CA ASP A 321 7.87 -12.12 -18.07
C ASP A 321 6.61 -11.31 -18.42
N ALA A 322 5.76 -11.02 -17.43
CA ALA A 322 4.53 -10.24 -17.58
C ALA A 322 4.55 -8.96 -16.75
N ARG A 323 4.02 -7.87 -17.33
CA ARG A 323 3.96 -6.56 -16.67
C ARG A 323 2.57 -5.94 -16.76
N ILE A 324 2.09 -5.40 -15.64
CA ILE A 324 0.96 -4.48 -15.57
C ILE A 324 1.51 -3.10 -15.19
N THR A 325 1.47 -2.16 -16.14
CA THR A 325 1.91 -0.78 -15.91
C THR A 325 0.70 0.13 -15.69
N LEU A 326 0.59 0.67 -14.47
CA LEU A 326 -0.48 1.56 -14.04
C LEU A 326 -0.10 3.04 -14.21
N VAL A 327 -0.77 3.69 -15.14
CA VAL A 327 -0.56 5.11 -15.52
C VAL A 327 -1.70 6.02 -15.05
N GLY A 328 -1.48 7.33 -15.01
CA GLY A 328 -2.54 8.27 -14.64
C GLY A 328 -2.07 9.49 -13.85
N LEU A 329 -2.84 10.57 -13.97
CA LEU A 329 -2.58 11.83 -13.28
C LEU A 329 -3.84 12.31 -12.50
N GLY A 330 -4.91 11.52 -12.45
CA GLY A 330 -6.18 11.94 -11.86
C GLY A 330 -6.31 11.54 -10.40
N HIS A 331 -6.89 12.41 -9.58
CA HIS A 331 -7.29 12.11 -8.19
C HIS A 331 -8.73 11.57 -8.09
N GLY A 332 -9.36 11.27 -9.23
CA GLY A 332 -10.70 10.70 -9.30
C GLY A 332 -10.80 9.31 -8.68
N ASN A 333 -11.99 8.72 -8.78
CA ASN A 333 -12.25 7.37 -8.28
C ASN A 333 -12.92 6.53 -9.37
N VAL A 334 -12.42 5.31 -9.61
CA VAL A 334 -13.00 4.37 -10.57
C VAL A 334 -14.31 3.77 -10.04
N ARG A 335 -14.39 3.48 -8.74
CA ARG A 335 -15.59 3.03 -8.02
C ARG A 335 -15.64 3.59 -6.59
N GLY A 336 -16.83 3.51 -6.01
CA GLY A 336 -17.12 3.90 -4.63
C GLY A 336 -17.12 5.40 -4.39
N GLU A 337 -17.63 5.79 -3.22
CA GLU A 337 -17.61 7.17 -2.74
C GLU A 337 -16.99 7.22 -1.34
N ASP A 338 -16.50 8.40 -0.95
CA ASP A 338 -15.92 8.68 0.37
C ASP A 338 -14.86 7.65 0.83
N VAL A 339 -15.17 6.88 1.87
CA VAL A 339 -14.25 5.92 2.50
C VAL A 339 -14.16 4.60 1.75
N MET A 340 -15.15 4.29 0.91
CA MET A 340 -15.20 3.06 0.10
C MET A 340 -14.62 3.30 -1.31
N ALA A 341 -14.13 4.50 -1.58
CA ALA A 341 -13.61 4.86 -2.89
C ALA A 341 -12.28 4.14 -3.17
N ILE A 342 -12.16 3.55 -4.37
CA ILE A 342 -10.98 2.74 -4.74
C ILE A 342 -9.90 3.51 -5.48
N GLY A 343 -10.16 4.75 -5.94
CA GLY A 343 -9.15 5.61 -6.56
C GLY A 343 -8.89 5.29 -8.03
N THR A 344 -7.73 5.70 -8.52
CA THR A 344 -7.19 5.52 -9.88
C THR A 344 -5.79 4.89 -9.80
N LYS A 345 -5.21 4.49 -10.94
CA LYS A 345 -3.92 3.75 -10.98
C LYS A 345 -4.01 2.48 -10.14
N LEU A 346 -5.02 1.64 -10.42
CA LEU A 346 -5.28 0.46 -9.60
C LEU A 346 -5.33 -0.84 -10.38
N LEU A 347 -4.84 -1.91 -9.76
CA LEU A 347 -5.31 -3.28 -9.94
C LEU A 347 -6.32 -3.56 -8.82
N GLY A 348 -7.52 -4.05 -9.13
CA GLY A 348 -8.49 -4.25 -8.05
C GLY A 348 -9.62 -5.20 -8.33
N THR A 349 -10.36 -5.45 -7.27
CA THR A 349 -11.62 -6.20 -7.29
C THR A 349 -12.77 -5.32 -6.81
N TRP A 350 -13.97 -5.67 -7.25
CA TRP A 350 -15.22 -5.13 -6.73
C TRP A 350 -16.35 -6.17 -6.87
N ASP A 351 -17.32 -6.15 -5.96
CA ASP A 351 -18.56 -6.95 -6.02
C ASP A 351 -18.33 -8.45 -6.31
N GLY A 352 -17.37 -9.07 -5.62
CA GLY A 352 -17.05 -10.49 -5.74
C GLY A 352 -15.99 -10.85 -6.80
N GLY A 353 -15.39 -9.87 -7.48
CA GLY A 353 -14.30 -10.11 -8.44
C GLY A 353 -13.10 -10.82 -7.82
N SER A 354 -12.37 -11.59 -8.63
CA SER A 354 -11.23 -12.39 -8.18
C SER A 354 -9.95 -12.09 -8.94
N ILE A 355 -8.81 -12.26 -8.26
CA ILE A 355 -7.47 -12.14 -8.83
C ILE A 355 -6.66 -13.39 -8.50
N GLU A 356 -6.13 -14.05 -9.52
CA GLU A 356 -5.20 -15.16 -9.40
C GLU A 356 -3.91 -14.84 -10.17
N ILE A 357 -2.80 -14.71 -9.45
CA ILE A 357 -1.47 -14.45 -10.02
C ILE A 357 -0.51 -15.45 -9.40
N HIS A 358 0.16 -16.23 -10.24
CA HIS A 358 1.14 -17.24 -9.85
C HIS A 358 2.33 -17.15 -10.78
N GLY A 359 3.35 -16.37 -10.43
CA GLY A 359 4.61 -16.31 -11.17
C GLY A 359 5.57 -17.44 -10.81
N ALA A 360 6.31 -17.97 -11.78
CA ALA A 360 7.33 -19.00 -11.58
C ALA A 360 8.46 -18.57 -10.60
N SER A 361 8.67 -17.25 -10.43
CA SER A 361 9.60 -16.70 -9.43
C SER A 361 9.24 -17.04 -7.99
N ARG A 362 8.07 -17.64 -7.73
CA ARG A 362 7.73 -18.22 -6.42
C ARG A 362 8.67 -19.35 -5.98
N ASP A 363 9.27 -20.05 -6.95
CA ASP A 363 10.19 -21.14 -6.66
C ASP A 363 11.59 -20.62 -6.30
N LYS A 364 11.88 -19.34 -6.62
CA LYS A 364 13.13 -18.68 -6.23
C LYS A 364 13.21 -18.48 -4.72
N THR A 365 14.43 -18.48 -4.20
CA THR A 365 14.73 -18.16 -2.80
C THR A 365 14.34 -16.70 -2.51
N ASP A 366 13.24 -16.48 -1.78
CA ASP A 366 12.73 -15.12 -1.53
C ASP A 366 13.72 -14.23 -0.79
N TRP A 367 14.33 -14.76 0.26
CA TRP A 367 15.37 -14.10 1.03
C TRP A 367 16.17 -15.11 1.83
N THR A 368 17.38 -14.73 2.20
CA THR A 368 18.27 -15.49 3.09
C THR A 368 19.11 -14.51 3.90
N GLN A 369 20.18 -14.97 4.53
CA GLN A 369 21.14 -14.12 5.25
C GLN A 369 22.57 -14.35 4.74
N LEU A 370 23.47 -13.42 5.05
CA LEU A 370 24.90 -13.63 4.84
C LEU A 370 25.45 -14.82 5.65
N ASP A 371 26.56 -15.41 5.22
CA ASP A 371 27.38 -16.39 5.96
C ASP A 371 28.82 -15.91 6.19
N ALA A 372 29.18 -14.75 5.61
CA ALA A 372 30.42 -14.05 5.87
C ALA A 372 30.22 -12.53 5.86
N HIS A 373 31.10 -11.79 6.52
CA HIS A 373 31.11 -10.33 6.43
C HIS A 373 31.34 -9.88 4.97
N ALA A 374 30.57 -8.89 4.55
CA ALA A 374 30.81 -8.15 3.31
C ALA A 374 31.14 -6.71 3.68
N ASP A 375 32.41 -6.30 3.52
CA ASP A 375 32.84 -4.94 3.83
C ASP A 375 32.46 -3.98 2.67
N ALA A 376 32.36 -2.69 2.94
CA ALA A 376 32.17 -1.68 1.89
C ALA A 376 33.25 -1.81 0.80
N GLY A 377 32.82 -1.79 -0.45
CA GLY A 377 33.66 -2.06 -1.63
C GLY A 377 33.70 -3.54 -2.04
N ALA A 378 33.04 -4.45 -1.33
CA ALA A 378 32.90 -5.84 -1.75
C ALA A 378 31.98 -5.97 -2.97
N GLU A 379 32.37 -6.81 -3.92
CA GLU A 379 31.58 -7.15 -5.13
C GLU A 379 30.99 -8.56 -5.05
N THR A 380 31.24 -9.29 -3.95
CA THR A 380 30.77 -10.66 -3.75
C THR A 380 30.18 -10.82 -2.36
N LEU A 381 29.00 -11.43 -2.30
CA LEU A 381 28.32 -11.86 -1.08
C LEU A 381 28.47 -13.37 -0.91
N THR A 382 28.71 -13.83 0.32
CA THR A 382 28.60 -15.25 0.69
C THR A 382 27.34 -15.41 1.52
N LEU A 383 26.40 -16.23 1.05
CA LEU A 383 25.08 -16.44 1.64
C LEU A 383 25.03 -17.73 2.49
N ALA A 384 24.06 -17.80 3.40
CA ALA A 384 23.81 -18.93 4.30
C ALA A 384 23.46 -20.22 3.57
N GLU A 385 22.83 -20.09 2.41
CA GLU A 385 22.40 -21.19 1.56
C GLU A 385 22.64 -20.86 0.09
N ALA A 386 22.55 -21.89 -0.76
CA ALA A 386 22.60 -21.68 -2.19
C ALA A 386 21.30 -21.05 -2.67
N VAL A 387 21.41 -20.13 -3.61
CA VAL A 387 20.26 -19.43 -4.20
C VAL A 387 20.18 -19.72 -5.70
N ASP A 388 19.00 -19.50 -6.25
CA ASP A 388 18.61 -19.70 -7.64
C ASP A 388 18.30 -18.37 -8.35
N TRP A 389 18.89 -17.29 -7.83
CA TRP A 389 18.91 -15.99 -8.48
C TRP A 389 19.78 -16.00 -9.74
N GLU A 390 19.52 -15.07 -10.63
CA GLU A 390 20.12 -14.99 -11.96
C GLU A 390 20.73 -13.61 -12.20
N ALA A 391 21.59 -13.51 -13.22
CA ALA A 391 22.15 -12.22 -13.63
C ALA A 391 21.02 -11.25 -14.02
N GLY A 392 21.07 -10.02 -13.52
CA GLY A 392 20.01 -9.02 -13.69
C GLY A 392 18.99 -8.98 -12.54
N ASP A 393 18.91 -10.03 -11.70
CA ASP A 393 18.02 -10.00 -10.52
C ASP A 393 18.45 -8.87 -9.56
N ARG A 394 17.45 -8.13 -9.07
CA ARG A 394 17.62 -7.05 -8.10
C ARG A 394 17.45 -7.61 -6.70
N ILE A 395 18.37 -7.28 -5.81
CA ILE A 395 18.36 -7.69 -4.41
C ILE A 395 18.45 -6.49 -3.49
N ALA A 396 17.89 -6.61 -2.29
CA ALA A 396 18.07 -5.68 -1.18
C ALA A 396 18.89 -6.35 -0.07
N ILE A 397 19.86 -5.62 0.47
CA ILE A 397 20.71 -6.02 1.57
C ILE A 397 20.31 -5.19 2.80
N ALA A 398 19.94 -5.88 3.89
CA ALA A 398 19.53 -5.26 5.14
C ALA A 398 20.67 -4.51 5.83
N PRO A 399 20.37 -3.45 6.60
CA PRO A 399 21.37 -2.79 7.41
C PRO A 399 21.79 -3.73 8.55
N SER A 400 23.09 -3.91 8.74
CA SER A 400 23.61 -4.67 9.87
C SER A 400 24.10 -3.80 11.03
N GLY A 401 24.16 -2.48 10.84
CA GLY A 401 24.51 -1.47 11.85
C GLY A 401 23.27 -0.77 12.41
N SER A 402 23.46 0.26 13.24
CA SER A 402 22.33 1.01 13.84
C SER A 402 21.76 2.10 12.94
N ASP A 403 22.36 2.35 11.79
CA ASP A 403 21.84 3.29 10.81
C ASP A 403 21.01 2.52 9.77
N PRO A 404 19.66 2.63 9.79
CA PRO A 404 18.82 1.91 8.85
C PRO A 404 19.05 2.31 7.39
N TRP A 405 19.59 3.51 7.14
CA TRP A 405 19.91 3.99 5.78
C TRP A 405 21.10 3.28 5.16
N GLN A 406 21.76 2.37 5.88
CA GLN A 406 22.78 1.48 5.32
C GLN A 406 22.19 0.27 4.60
N ALA A 407 20.85 0.15 4.53
CA ALA A 407 20.22 -0.78 3.61
C ALA A 407 20.55 -0.36 2.17
N GLU A 408 20.81 -1.32 1.28
CA GLU A 408 21.22 -1.01 -0.09
C GLU A 408 20.65 -2.00 -1.10
N ARG A 409 20.40 -1.52 -2.31
CA ARG A 409 19.93 -2.32 -3.46
C ARG A 409 21.10 -2.61 -4.39
N ARG A 410 21.18 -3.83 -4.94
CA ARG A 410 22.21 -4.23 -5.91
C ARG A 410 21.62 -5.10 -7.00
N THR A 411 22.28 -5.12 -8.15
CA THR A 411 22.00 -6.04 -9.25
C THR A 411 22.97 -7.21 -9.20
N VAL A 412 22.45 -8.42 -9.38
CA VAL A 412 23.24 -9.65 -9.46
C VAL A 412 23.95 -9.72 -10.81
N GLU A 413 25.27 -9.87 -10.82
CA GLU A 413 26.05 -10.17 -12.03
C GLU A 413 26.07 -11.68 -12.30
N SER A 414 26.23 -12.50 -11.26
CA SER A 414 26.22 -13.98 -11.37
C SER A 414 26.10 -14.67 -10.02
N VAL A 415 25.69 -15.95 -10.04
CA VAL A 415 25.57 -16.82 -8.86
C VAL A 415 26.33 -18.13 -9.08
N ASP A 416 27.11 -18.56 -8.08
CA ASP A 416 27.72 -19.90 -7.97
C ASP A 416 27.40 -20.51 -6.61
N GLY A 417 26.31 -21.27 -6.52
CA GLY A 417 25.84 -21.84 -5.27
C GLY A 417 25.41 -20.76 -4.29
N ASN A 418 26.19 -20.55 -3.22
CA ASN A 418 25.93 -19.53 -2.20
C ASN A 418 26.83 -18.29 -2.34
N GLU A 419 27.61 -18.17 -3.41
CA GLU A 419 28.36 -16.95 -3.74
C GLU A 419 27.62 -16.16 -4.82
N VAL A 420 27.30 -14.89 -4.51
CA VAL A 420 26.62 -13.97 -5.42
C VAL A 420 27.59 -12.83 -5.76
N THR A 421 27.87 -12.63 -7.05
CA THR A 421 28.67 -11.50 -7.54
C THR A 421 27.73 -10.36 -7.95
N LEU A 422 28.09 -9.13 -7.61
CA LEU A 422 27.29 -7.93 -7.82
C LEU A 422 27.84 -7.11 -8.99
N GLU A 423 26.97 -6.45 -9.76
CA GLU A 423 27.42 -5.55 -10.84
C GLU A 423 28.16 -4.32 -10.31
N ASP A 424 27.71 -3.81 -9.15
CA ASP A 424 28.31 -2.68 -8.45
C ASP A 424 28.72 -3.09 -7.02
N PRO A 425 29.87 -2.59 -6.51
CA PRO A 425 30.33 -2.89 -5.16
C PRO A 425 29.41 -2.31 -4.07
N LEU A 426 29.44 -2.91 -2.87
CA LEU A 426 28.69 -2.42 -1.71
C LEU A 426 29.16 -1.04 -1.23
N ASP A 427 28.25 -0.20 -0.76
CA ASP A 427 28.60 1.09 -0.16
C ASP A 427 28.86 1.01 1.35
N HIS A 428 28.29 -0.01 2.00
CA HIS A 428 28.32 -0.17 3.44
C HIS A 428 28.83 -1.55 3.88
N ASP A 429 29.24 -1.63 5.15
CA ASP A 429 29.65 -2.88 5.78
C ASP A 429 28.40 -3.68 6.22
N HIS A 430 28.40 -4.98 5.92
CA HIS A 430 27.34 -5.92 6.28
C HIS A 430 27.88 -7.08 7.12
N TYR A 431 27.29 -7.26 8.30
CA TYR A 431 27.65 -8.33 9.23
C TYR A 431 27.08 -9.67 8.74
N GLY A 432 27.86 -10.74 8.91
CA GLY A 432 27.55 -12.05 8.33
C GLY A 432 28.06 -13.18 9.21
N ALA A 433 28.03 -12.99 10.54
CA ALA A 433 28.38 -14.04 11.49
C ALA A 433 27.29 -14.22 12.57
N VAL A 434 27.17 -15.44 13.07
CA VAL A 434 26.41 -15.75 14.30
C VAL A 434 27.34 -15.71 15.49
N GLU A 435 26.94 -15.04 16.56
CA GLU A 435 27.67 -15.05 17.83
C GLU A 435 27.02 -16.01 18.83
N ARG A 436 27.80 -16.57 19.76
CA ARG A 436 27.27 -17.44 20.81
C ARG A 436 27.56 -16.87 22.19
N HIS A 437 26.50 -16.60 22.95
CA HIS A 437 26.54 -15.97 24.27
C HIS A 437 25.66 -16.73 25.25
N ALA A 438 26.16 -17.05 26.45
CA ALA A 438 25.37 -17.76 27.47
C ALA A 438 24.72 -19.09 27.00
N GLY A 439 25.23 -19.68 25.91
CA GLY A 439 24.64 -20.88 25.30
C GLY A 439 23.48 -20.62 24.33
N ALA A 440 23.08 -19.37 24.12
CA ALA A 440 22.18 -18.93 23.07
C ALA A 440 22.95 -18.38 21.85
N ASP A 441 22.33 -18.45 20.68
CA ASP A 441 22.87 -17.90 19.44
C ASP A 441 22.27 -16.52 19.18
N LEU A 442 23.13 -15.53 18.95
CA LEU A 442 22.79 -14.18 18.53
C LEU A 442 23.10 -14.08 17.04
N ASP A 443 22.09 -14.29 16.21
CA ASP A 443 22.21 -14.15 14.76
C ASP A 443 22.02 -12.68 14.37
N MET A 444 23.08 -12.07 13.85
CA MET A 444 23.09 -10.68 13.39
C MET A 444 23.48 -10.58 11.91
N ARG A 445 23.35 -11.68 11.18
CA ARG A 445 23.67 -11.74 9.76
C ARG A 445 22.66 -10.89 9.00
N ALA A 446 23.16 -9.98 8.18
CA ALA A 446 22.32 -9.15 7.33
C ALA A 446 21.48 -10.06 6.42
N GLU A 447 20.19 -9.76 6.36
CA GLU A 447 19.25 -10.35 5.44
C GLU A 447 19.55 -9.85 4.02
N VAL A 448 19.33 -10.73 3.03
CA VAL A 448 19.42 -10.43 1.61
C VAL A 448 18.14 -10.94 0.96
N GLY A 449 17.30 -10.03 0.46
CA GLY A 449 16.01 -10.35 -0.14
C GLY A 449 15.98 -10.10 -1.65
N LEU A 450 15.38 -11.03 -2.38
CA LEU A 450 15.10 -10.91 -3.82
C LEU A 450 13.94 -9.93 -4.04
N LEU A 451 14.17 -8.94 -4.90
CA LEU A 451 13.17 -7.95 -5.31
C LEU A 451 12.56 -8.32 -6.67
N THR A 452 13.37 -8.82 -7.60
CA THR A 452 12.88 -9.16 -8.95
C THR A 452 11.90 -10.33 -8.91
N ARG A 453 10.77 -10.20 -9.61
CA ARG A 453 9.86 -11.31 -9.95
C ARG A 453 9.46 -11.23 -11.42
N ASN A 454 9.08 -12.36 -12.01
CA ASN A 454 8.70 -12.44 -13.43
C ASN A 454 7.30 -11.87 -13.73
N VAL A 455 6.46 -11.68 -12.71
CA VAL A 455 5.22 -10.90 -12.86
C VAL A 455 5.38 -9.59 -12.11
N GLU A 456 5.22 -8.47 -12.81
CA GLU A 456 5.41 -7.12 -12.26
C GLU A 456 4.12 -6.28 -12.31
N LEU A 457 3.76 -5.67 -11.19
CA LEU A 457 2.79 -4.60 -11.06
C LEU A 457 3.54 -3.29 -10.77
N ARG A 458 3.52 -2.32 -11.69
CA ARG A 458 4.29 -1.09 -11.52
C ARG A 458 3.51 0.20 -11.71
N GLY A 459 3.90 1.23 -10.97
CA GLY A 459 3.58 2.63 -11.31
C GLY A 459 4.47 3.14 -12.44
N ASP A 460 3.94 4.04 -13.28
CA ASP A 460 4.72 4.69 -14.35
C ASP A 460 5.86 5.59 -13.85
N ASP A 461 6.74 6.04 -14.76
CA ASP A 461 7.83 6.95 -14.39
C ASP A 461 7.33 8.31 -13.86
N LEU A 462 6.12 8.74 -14.23
CA LEU A 462 5.51 9.95 -13.66
C LEU A 462 5.08 9.77 -12.19
N SER A 463 5.09 8.53 -11.68
CA SER A 463 4.91 8.23 -10.26
C SER A 463 6.05 8.77 -9.40
N TYR A 464 7.24 9.08 -9.95
CA TYR A 464 8.40 9.53 -9.17
C TYR A 464 9.45 10.32 -9.98
N VAL A 465 10.42 10.94 -9.31
CA VAL A 465 11.65 11.46 -9.94
C VAL A 465 12.81 10.70 -9.33
N ASP A 466 13.34 9.73 -10.07
CA ASP A 466 14.44 8.89 -9.60
C ASP A 466 15.66 9.73 -9.17
N ARG A 467 16.27 9.34 -8.05
CA ARG A 467 17.54 9.92 -7.57
C ARG A 467 18.52 8.77 -7.43
N ASP A 468 19.41 8.67 -8.43
CA ASP A 468 20.60 7.82 -8.56
C ASP A 468 20.93 6.84 -7.41
N SER A 469 21.12 5.56 -7.77
CA SER A 469 21.84 4.49 -7.05
C SER A 469 21.91 4.60 -5.52
N GLY A 470 20.93 4.03 -4.82
CA GLY A 470 20.91 3.91 -3.36
C GLY A 470 19.53 3.57 -2.81
N VAL A 471 19.24 3.94 -1.57
CA VAL A 471 17.85 4.03 -1.11
C VAL A 471 17.18 5.14 -1.91
N ASP A 472 16.38 4.76 -2.88
CA ASP A 472 15.89 5.65 -3.93
C ASP A 472 14.93 6.73 -3.38
N SER A 473 14.28 6.55 -2.22
CA SER A 473 13.24 7.47 -1.70
C SER A 473 13.51 7.99 -0.28
N GLU A 474 14.44 8.94 -0.11
CA GLU A 474 14.56 9.70 1.16
C GLU A 474 13.33 10.63 1.34
N TYR A 475 12.19 10.04 1.71
CA TYR A 475 10.86 10.65 1.89
C TYR A 475 10.26 11.30 0.66
N ALA A 476 10.60 10.85 -0.54
CA ALA A 476 9.93 11.35 -1.71
C ALA A 476 8.47 10.90 -1.71
N ALA A 477 7.55 11.87 -1.74
CA ALA A 477 6.15 11.57 -1.99
C ALA A 477 6.01 10.99 -3.41
N GLY A 478 5.09 10.05 -3.57
CA GLY A 478 4.84 9.35 -4.82
C GLY A 478 3.35 9.26 -5.16
N PHE A 479 3.06 9.13 -6.44
CA PHE A 479 1.72 8.80 -6.94
C PHE A 479 1.83 7.54 -7.81
N GLY A 480 2.13 6.43 -7.14
CA GLY A 480 2.35 5.11 -7.73
C GLY A 480 1.09 4.43 -8.24
N GLY A 481 1.30 3.26 -8.86
CA GLY A 481 0.28 2.23 -8.96
C GLY A 481 -0.16 1.77 -7.56
N HIS A 482 -1.32 1.16 -7.43
CA HIS A 482 -1.71 0.52 -6.19
C HIS A 482 -2.59 -0.71 -6.48
N ALA A 483 -2.76 -1.60 -5.52
CA ALA A 483 -3.79 -2.61 -5.61
C ALA A 483 -4.81 -2.43 -4.49
N ILE A 484 -6.08 -2.69 -4.78
CA ILE A 484 -7.14 -2.68 -3.78
C ILE A 484 -8.16 -3.77 -4.08
N PHE A 485 -8.26 -4.72 -3.16
CA PHE A 485 -9.16 -5.85 -3.24
C PHE A 485 -10.37 -5.54 -2.38
N ALA A 486 -11.31 -4.77 -2.94
CA ALA A 486 -12.54 -4.38 -2.27
C ALA A 486 -13.62 -5.43 -2.55
N ASP A 487 -14.23 -5.96 -1.49
CA ASP A 487 -15.22 -7.05 -1.56
C ASP A 487 -14.85 -8.17 -2.55
N PRO A 488 -13.63 -8.76 -2.46
CA PRO A 488 -13.17 -9.77 -3.40
C PRO A 488 -13.86 -11.11 -3.15
N GLY A 489 -14.09 -11.86 -4.23
CA GLY A 489 -14.45 -13.27 -4.16
C GLY A 489 -13.27 -14.12 -3.67
N ARG A 490 -12.10 -13.93 -4.28
CA ARG A 490 -10.84 -14.57 -3.89
C ARG A 490 -9.64 -13.81 -4.42
N VAL A 491 -8.57 -13.75 -3.62
CA VAL A 491 -7.28 -13.17 -4.06
C VAL A 491 -6.15 -14.13 -3.72
N ARG A 492 -5.44 -14.60 -4.74
CA ARG A 492 -4.29 -15.48 -4.61
C ARG A 492 -3.17 -14.92 -5.45
N ILE A 493 -2.19 -14.29 -4.81
CA ILE A 493 -1.07 -13.65 -5.48
C ILE A 493 0.22 -14.24 -4.94
N GLU A 494 0.97 -14.86 -5.83
CA GLU A 494 2.22 -15.53 -5.54
C GLU A 494 3.28 -15.20 -6.61
N GLY A 495 4.46 -14.75 -6.19
CA GLY A 495 5.55 -14.42 -7.12
C GLY A 495 5.33 -13.12 -7.91
N LEU A 496 4.64 -12.12 -7.33
CA LEU A 496 4.44 -10.79 -7.91
C LEU A 496 5.46 -9.78 -7.36
N GLU A 497 6.02 -8.94 -8.22
CA GLU A 497 6.78 -7.74 -7.87
C GLU A 497 5.88 -6.51 -7.96
N ALA A 498 5.68 -5.79 -6.85
CA ALA A 498 5.02 -4.50 -6.82
C ALA A 498 6.05 -3.36 -6.69
N PHE A 499 6.30 -2.66 -7.79
CA PHE A 499 7.35 -1.63 -7.88
C PHE A 499 6.77 -0.23 -8.10
N ARG A 500 7.30 0.80 -7.40
CA ARG A 500 6.80 2.19 -7.49
C ARG A 500 5.29 2.28 -7.23
N CYS A 501 4.85 1.55 -6.21
CA CYS A 501 3.45 1.47 -5.81
C CYS A 501 3.15 2.27 -4.53
N GLY A 502 1.86 2.41 -4.22
CA GLY A 502 1.34 3.27 -3.16
C GLY A 502 1.21 4.73 -3.60
N GLN A 503 0.32 5.48 -2.93
CA GLN A 503 0.13 6.91 -3.21
C GLN A 503 0.19 7.73 -1.93
N SER A 504 1.22 8.57 -1.81
CA SER A 504 1.42 9.45 -0.65
C SER A 504 0.26 10.43 -0.50
N GLY A 505 -0.14 10.75 0.72
CA GLY A 505 -1.26 11.66 1.00
C GLY A 505 -2.66 11.09 0.70
N HIS A 506 -2.79 9.89 0.13
CA HIS A 506 -4.08 9.28 -0.20
C HIS A 506 -4.40 8.08 0.71
N ARG A 507 -5.64 8.02 1.22
CA ARG A 507 -6.10 6.91 2.07
C ARG A 507 -6.33 5.67 1.22
N ALA A 508 -6.02 4.50 1.75
CA ALA A 508 -6.32 3.20 1.12
C ALA A 508 -5.62 2.94 -0.24
N ARG A 509 -4.58 3.71 -0.60
CA ARG A 509 -3.81 3.55 -1.84
C ARG A 509 -2.44 2.93 -1.54
N TYR A 510 -2.43 1.61 -1.35
CA TYR A 510 -1.24 0.84 -0.94
C TYR A 510 -0.89 -0.21 -2.01
N PRO A 511 0.36 -0.69 -2.06
CA PRO A 511 0.79 -1.66 -3.06
C PRO A 511 -0.08 -2.91 -3.16
N LEU A 512 -0.39 -3.57 -2.03
CA LEU A 512 -1.29 -4.73 -1.96
C LEU A 512 -2.22 -4.58 -0.76
N HIS A 513 -3.53 -4.45 -0.99
CA HIS A 513 -4.47 -4.04 0.05
C HIS A 513 -5.80 -4.78 -0.04
N PHE A 514 -6.06 -5.70 0.89
CA PHE A 514 -7.41 -6.19 1.13
C PHE A 514 -8.22 -5.11 1.84
N HIS A 515 -9.35 -4.73 1.26
CA HIS A 515 -10.18 -3.65 1.77
C HIS A 515 -11.60 -4.15 2.07
N HIS A 516 -11.89 -4.31 3.36
CA HIS A 516 -13.17 -4.82 3.87
C HIS A 516 -13.58 -6.17 3.25
N ALA A 517 -12.60 -7.05 3.02
CA ALA A 517 -12.84 -8.34 2.37
C ALA A 517 -13.49 -9.41 3.28
N GLY A 518 -13.63 -9.15 4.58
CA GLY A 518 -14.20 -10.11 5.52
C GLY A 518 -13.34 -11.36 5.67
N ASP A 519 -13.98 -12.52 5.79
CA ASP A 519 -13.31 -13.81 5.88
C ASP A 519 -12.77 -14.24 4.50
N GLN A 520 -11.46 -14.45 4.44
CA GLN A 520 -10.74 -14.72 3.21
C GLN A 520 -9.98 -16.07 3.28
N GLU A 521 -10.57 -17.07 3.94
CA GLU A 521 -10.01 -18.43 3.98
C GLU A 521 -9.63 -18.97 2.58
N GLY A 522 -8.34 -19.26 2.42
CA GLY A 522 -7.74 -19.74 1.17
C GLY A 522 -7.37 -18.67 0.15
N SER A 523 -7.48 -17.38 0.50
CA SER A 523 -6.80 -16.26 -0.15
C SER A 523 -5.41 -16.07 0.48
N TYR A 524 -4.45 -15.60 -0.31
CA TYR A 524 -3.06 -15.43 0.15
C TYR A 524 -2.28 -14.41 -0.66
N LEU A 525 -1.26 -13.85 -0.01
CA LEU A 525 -0.18 -13.08 -0.63
C LEU A 525 1.14 -13.75 -0.22
N LYS A 526 1.76 -14.51 -1.13
CA LYS A 526 2.99 -15.27 -0.85
C LYS A 526 4.13 -14.96 -1.79
N HIS A 527 5.38 -15.07 -1.36
CA HIS A 527 6.53 -15.00 -2.26
C HIS A 527 6.57 -13.72 -3.13
N ASN A 528 5.96 -12.63 -2.67
CA ASN A 528 5.90 -11.37 -3.42
C ASN A 528 7.02 -10.44 -2.97
N SER A 529 7.36 -9.46 -3.81
CA SER A 529 8.14 -8.30 -3.40
C SER A 529 7.31 -7.03 -3.51
N VAL A 530 7.50 -6.11 -2.56
CA VAL A 530 6.97 -4.75 -2.63
C VAL A 530 8.12 -3.82 -2.36
N TRP A 531 8.49 -2.99 -3.33
CA TRP A 531 9.59 -2.09 -3.09
C TRP A 531 9.47 -0.74 -3.77
N HIS A 532 10.14 0.24 -3.16
CA HIS A 532 9.97 1.65 -3.47
C HIS A 532 8.51 2.09 -3.28
N SER A 533 7.98 1.84 -2.08
CA SER A 533 6.58 2.15 -1.78
C SER A 533 6.40 3.54 -1.20
N PHE A 534 5.50 4.29 -1.81
CA PHE A 534 5.18 5.67 -1.43
C PHE A 534 4.16 5.79 -0.31
N ASN A 535 3.45 4.69 0.01
CA ASN A 535 2.49 4.64 1.10
C ASN A 535 2.16 3.18 1.47
N ARG A 536 2.74 2.72 2.58
CA ARG A 536 2.59 1.39 3.19
C ARG A 536 3.01 0.22 2.29
N GLY A 537 3.01 -1.01 2.81
CA GLY A 537 3.25 -2.21 2.00
C GLY A 537 1.98 -3.04 1.83
N ILE A 538 1.91 -4.16 2.56
CA ILE A 538 0.84 -5.16 2.48
C ILE A 538 -0.18 -4.94 3.62
N ASN A 539 -1.45 -4.79 3.28
CA ASN A 539 -2.52 -4.46 4.23
C ASN A 539 -3.67 -5.48 4.22
N ALA A 540 -4.07 -5.93 5.42
CA ALA A 540 -5.29 -6.69 5.66
C ALA A 540 -6.26 -5.83 6.50
N HIS A 541 -7.10 -5.05 5.81
CA HIS A 541 -7.97 -4.06 6.42
C HIS A 541 -9.42 -4.51 6.38
N GLY A 542 -10.04 -4.73 7.54
CA GLY A 542 -11.36 -5.34 7.65
C GLY A 542 -11.41 -6.76 7.10
N THR A 543 -10.29 -7.49 7.21
CA THR A 543 -10.04 -8.76 6.52
C THR A 543 -9.29 -9.75 7.41
N GLY A 544 -9.77 -11.01 7.44
CA GLY A 544 -9.31 -12.07 8.34
C GLY A 544 -9.05 -13.38 7.59
N ASN A 545 -8.36 -14.31 8.24
CA ASN A 545 -7.97 -15.62 7.71
C ASN A 545 -7.16 -15.59 6.39
N VAL A 546 -6.40 -14.50 6.15
CA VAL A 546 -5.47 -14.40 5.01
C VAL A 546 -4.09 -14.92 5.41
N GLU A 547 -3.45 -15.65 4.49
CA GLU A 547 -2.06 -16.07 4.63
C GLU A 547 -1.12 -15.08 3.91
N ILE A 548 -0.19 -14.50 4.66
CA ILE A 548 0.79 -13.52 4.19
C ILE A 548 2.17 -14.11 4.51
N GLU A 549 2.82 -14.70 3.53
CA GLU A 549 3.97 -15.58 3.75
C GLU A 549 5.14 -15.24 2.82
N ARG A 550 6.36 -15.21 3.37
CA ARG A 550 7.61 -15.12 2.57
C ARG A 550 7.67 -13.95 1.60
N ASN A 551 6.99 -12.85 1.91
CA ASN A 551 7.05 -11.62 1.13
C ASN A 551 8.26 -10.78 1.55
N VAL A 552 8.83 -10.01 0.62
CA VAL A 552 9.90 -9.04 0.86
C VAL A 552 9.38 -7.63 0.63
N VAL A 553 9.25 -6.83 1.69
CA VAL A 553 8.87 -5.41 1.61
C VAL A 553 10.10 -4.54 1.88
N PHE A 554 10.54 -3.75 0.90
CA PHE A 554 11.75 -2.93 0.98
C PHE A 554 11.47 -1.45 0.64
N ASP A 555 12.10 -0.53 1.37
CA ASP A 555 12.03 0.92 1.07
C ASP A 555 10.58 1.47 1.12
N THR A 556 9.95 1.39 2.30
CA THR A 556 8.53 1.72 2.48
C THR A 556 8.31 2.98 3.29
N ILE A 557 7.49 3.90 2.78
CA ILE A 557 6.97 5.05 3.54
C ILE A 557 5.69 4.63 4.28
N GLY A 558 5.67 4.66 5.61
CA GLY A 558 4.54 4.22 6.43
C GLY A 558 4.75 2.80 6.99
N HIS A 559 3.65 2.07 7.23
CA HIS A 559 3.71 0.70 7.76
C HIS A 559 4.00 -0.32 6.66
N SER A 560 4.88 -1.30 6.88
CA SER A 560 5.25 -2.29 5.85
C SER A 560 4.22 -3.42 5.74
N TYR A 561 3.82 -4.01 6.86
CA TYR A 561 2.75 -4.99 6.99
C TYR A 561 1.77 -4.46 8.03
N LEU A 562 0.48 -4.56 7.76
CA LEU A 562 -0.51 -4.03 8.68
C LEU A 562 -1.87 -4.74 8.69
N VAL A 563 -2.48 -4.66 9.86
CA VAL A 563 -3.90 -4.90 10.15
C VAL A 563 -4.46 -3.61 10.74
N GLU A 564 -5.58 -3.09 10.26
CA GLU A 564 -5.87 -1.64 10.34
C GLU A 564 -6.92 -1.20 11.37
N GLN A 565 -7.99 -1.97 11.60
CA GLN A 565 -9.15 -1.50 12.38
C GLN A 565 -9.27 -2.07 13.80
N GLY A 566 -8.62 -3.18 14.10
CA GLY A 566 -8.78 -3.89 15.36
C GLY A 566 -10.10 -4.66 15.46
N LEU A 567 -10.78 -4.97 14.35
CA LEU A 567 -12.11 -5.62 14.35
C LEU A 567 -12.01 -7.15 14.38
N PRO A 568 -13.07 -7.87 14.85
CA PRO A 568 -13.15 -9.34 14.75
C PRO A 568 -13.05 -9.87 13.33
N ALA A 569 -13.41 -9.06 12.33
CA ALA A 569 -13.23 -9.40 10.92
C ALA A 569 -11.75 -9.46 10.50
N GLU A 570 -10.81 -9.01 11.34
CA GLU A 570 -9.37 -8.99 11.09
C GLU A 570 -8.58 -10.03 11.92
N GLU A 571 -9.26 -11.06 12.39
CA GLU A 571 -8.66 -12.15 13.15
C GLU A 571 -8.18 -13.29 12.24
N GLY A 572 -7.28 -14.11 12.75
CA GLY A 572 -6.85 -15.34 12.09
C GLY A 572 -5.91 -15.15 10.91
N ASN A 573 -5.46 -13.93 10.61
CA ASN A 573 -4.41 -13.71 9.62
C ASN A 573 -3.09 -14.31 10.11
N VAL A 574 -2.32 -14.84 9.16
CA VAL A 574 -1.02 -15.47 9.42
C VAL A 574 0.05 -14.71 8.66
N PHE A 575 1.02 -14.17 9.40
CA PHE A 575 2.24 -13.55 8.88
C PHE A 575 3.41 -14.47 9.20
N SER A 576 3.97 -15.14 8.19
CA SER A 576 5.08 -16.06 8.37
C SER A 576 6.25 -15.77 7.45
N GLU A 577 7.47 -15.78 8.01
CA GLU A 577 8.73 -15.69 7.25
C GLU A 577 8.81 -14.47 6.31
N ASN A 578 8.11 -13.38 6.63
CA ASN A 578 8.17 -12.14 5.86
C ASN A 578 9.37 -11.28 6.25
N LEU A 579 9.91 -10.54 5.30
CA LEU A 579 11.02 -9.62 5.49
C LEU A 579 10.57 -8.17 5.23
N ALA A 580 10.67 -7.31 6.23
CA ALA A 580 10.51 -5.87 6.10
C ALA A 580 11.87 -5.19 6.24
N MET A 581 12.31 -4.47 5.21
CA MET A 581 13.55 -3.69 5.21
C MET A 581 13.28 -2.21 4.99
N LEU A 582 13.94 -1.37 5.80
CA LEU A 582 13.87 0.08 5.70
C LEU A 582 12.45 0.65 5.75
N THR A 583 11.79 0.46 6.90
CA THR A 583 10.49 1.10 7.17
C THR A 583 10.70 2.55 7.61
N LYS A 584 10.11 3.51 6.89
CA LYS A 584 10.34 4.93 7.11
C LYS A 584 9.07 5.63 7.52
N VAL A 585 9.23 6.72 8.26
CA VAL A 585 8.10 7.59 8.54
C VAL A 585 7.60 8.39 7.34
N VAL A 586 6.30 8.64 7.36
CA VAL A 586 5.61 9.66 6.57
C VAL A 586 5.87 11.05 7.17
N ARG A 587 6.24 12.02 6.32
CA ARG A 587 6.28 13.44 6.70
C ARG A 587 4.87 13.90 7.06
N GLU A 588 4.76 14.85 8.00
CA GLU A 588 3.45 15.35 8.48
C GLU A 588 2.49 15.75 7.35
N ARG A 589 3.01 16.51 6.37
CA ARG A 589 2.24 17.01 5.22
C ARG A 589 1.77 15.92 4.25
N ASP A 590 2.43 14.76 4.26
CA ASP A 590 2.17 13.65 3.34
C ASP A 590 1.26 12.58 3.98
N ARG A 591 0.77 12.83 5.20
CA ARG A 591 -0.10 11.90 5.93
C ARG A 591 -1.51 11.90 5.34
N ALA A 592 -1.89 10.76 4.76
CA ALA A 592 -3.22 10.52 4.21
C ALA A 592 -4.39 10.72 5.21
N PHE A 593 -4.15 10.53 6.50
CA PHE A 593 -5.16 10.64 7.55
C PHE A 593 -5.12 11.99 8.29
N GLY A 594 -4.38 12.97 7.76
CA GLY A 594 -4.12 14.24 8.42
C GLY A 594 -3.07 14.13 9.52
N GLY A 595 -2.79 15.24 10.20
CA GLY A 595 -1.68 15.28 11.15
C GLY A 595 -1.47 16.56 11.93
N ASP A 596 -2.13 17.69 11.59
CA ASP A 596 -1.99 18.93 12.37
C ASP A 596 -2.33 18.66 13.83
N LEU A 597 -1.29 18.56 14.66
CA LEU A 597 -1.41 18.41 16.10
C LEU A 597 -1.92 19.74 16.67
N VAL A 598 -3.22 20.04 16.52
CA VAL A 598 -3.85 21.25 17.09
C VAL A 598 -3.61 21.32 18.60
N ASN A 599 -3.46 20.16 19.25
CA ASN A 599 -2.88 20.01 20.57
C ASN A 599 -2.14 18.67 20.69
N PRO A 600 -0.81 18.64 20.84
CA PRO A 600 -0.03 17.40 20.99
C PRO A 600 -0.41 16.54 22.22
N GLY A 601 -1.29 17.02 23.11
CA GLY A 601 -1.59 16.41 24.41
C GLY A 601 -3.02 15.92 24.66
N ASP A 602 -3.90 15.85 23.67
CA ASP A 602 -5.19 15.16 23.84
C ASP A 602 -5.07 13.70 23.39
N VAL A 603 -4.75 12.80 24.32
CA VAL A 603 -4.78 11.33 24.13
C VAL A 603 -6.14 10.72 24.49
N ARG A 604 -7.07 11.50 25.06
CA ARG A 604 -8.36 11.00 25.56
C ARG A 604 -9.50 11.15 24.55
N ARG A 605 -9.26 11.86 23.44
CA ARG A 605 -10.24 12.11 22.36
C ARG A 605 -9.61 11.94 20.98
N ARG A 606 -8.80 10.89 20.79
CA ARG A 606 -8.27 10.56 19.47
C ARG A 606 -9.20 9.56 18.81
N PRO A 607 -9.79 9.85 17.64
CA PRO A 607 -10.01 8.77 16.69
C PRO A 607 -8.61 8.17 16.43
N LYS A 608 -8.40 6.88 16.70
CA LYS A 608 -7.14 6.17 16.43
C LYS A 608 -6.90 6.11 14.92
N GLN A 609 -6.51 7.24 14.31
CA GLN A 609 -6.29 7.42 12.88
C GLN A 609 -5.03 6.68 12.42
N GLN A 610 -5.08 5.35 12.38
CA GLN A 610 -4.12 4.42 11.74
C GLN A 610 -2.63 4.69 11.96
N ASN A 611 -2.30 5.36 13.08
CA ASN A 611 -0.97 5.67 13.59
C ASN A 611 0.13 6.06 12.59
N ALA A 612 -0.19 6.82 11.54
CA ALA A 612 0.77 7.27 10.51
C ALA A 612 1.99 8.08 11.03
N PHE A 613 1.97 8.53 12.29
CA PHE A 613 3.07 9.22 12.96
C PHE A 613 4.04 8.26 13.71
N ARG A 614 3.64 7.00 13.91
CA ARG A 614 4.38 5.89 14.52
C ARG A 614 4.34 4.67 13.58
N PRO A 615 4.97 4.76 12.39
CA PRO A 615 5.05 3.63 11.47
C PRO A 615 5.74 2.43 12.13
N ALA A 616 5.43 1.24 11.65
CA ALA A 616 6.05 -0.01 12.09
C ALA A 616 6.23 -0.95 10.90
N ALA A 617 7.25 -1.80 10.94
CA ALA A 617 7.36 -2.86 9.94
C ALA A 617 6.14 -3.79 10.00
N PHE A 618 5.69 -4.15 11.20
CA PHE A 618 4.45 -4.90 11.41
C PHE A 618 3.57 -4.11 12.38
N TRP A 619 2.46 -3.58 11.91
CA TRP A 619 1.47 -2.88 12.74
C TRP A 619 0.19 -3.71 12.86
N ILE A 620 -0.05 -4.21 14.07
CA ILE A 620 -1.07 -5.20 14.35
C ILE A 620 -2.09 -4.56 15.30
N SER A 621 -3.19 -4.05 14.74
CA SER A 621 -4.27 -3.44 15.52
C SER A 621 -5.16 -4.47 16.23
N ASN A 622 -5.28 -5.68 15.66
CA ASN A 622 -5.97 -6.82 16.29
C ASN A 622 -4.94 -7.88 16.76
N PRO A 623 -4.82 -8.16 18.06
CA PRO A 623 -3.84 -9.13 18.58
C PRO A 623 -4.11 -10.60 18.19
N ASN A 624 -5.31 -10.97 17.74
CA ASN A 624 -5.66 -12.34 17.39
C ASN A 624 -5.17 -12.74 15.99
N ASN A 625 -3.87 -12.55 15.75
CA ASN A 625 -3.17 -12.86 14.51
C ASN A 625 -1.85 -13.55 14.81
N THR A 626 -1.37 -14.38 13.88
CA THR A 626 -0.15 -15.19 14.05
C THR A 626 1.03 -14.52 13.37
N LEU A 627 2.11 -14.27 14.10
CA LEU A 627 3.37 -13.73 13.58
C LEU A 627 4.51 -14.69 13.92
N VAL A 628 5.05 -15.40 12.91
CA VAL A 628 6.10 -16.41 13.10
C VAL A 628 7.27 -16.19 12.13
N GLY A 629 8.50 -16.14 12.64
CA GLY A 629 9.71 -16.14 11.79
C GLY A 629 9.89 -14.88 10.93
N ASN A 630 9.21 -13.78 11.23
CA ASN A 630 9.31 -12.55 10.44
C ASN A 630 10.52 -11.71 10.84
N HIS A 631 11.17 -11.07 9.87
CA HIS A 631 12.31 -10.19 10.08
C HIS A 631 11.93 -8.73 9.81
N ALA A 632 12.15 -7.90 10.83
CA ALA A 632 12.00 -6.46 10.79
C ALA A 632 13.41 -5.83 10.83
N ALA A 633 13.94 -5.48 9.66
CA ALA A 633 15.36 -5.18 9.45
C ALA A 633 15.57 -3.74 8.98
N GLY A 634 15.70 -2.82 9.93
CA GLY A 634 15.93 -1.41 9.68
C GLY A 634 14.66 -0.57 9.60
N GLY A 635 14.60 0.47 10.41
CA GLY A 635 13.55 1.48 10.29
C GLY A 635 13.94 2.83 10.86
N TYR A 636 13.49 3.89 10.22
CA TYR A 636 13.80 5.26 10.58
C TYR A 636 12.58 6.01 11.11
N GLY A 637 12.62 6.36 12.40
CA GLY A 637 11.48 6.95 13.09
C GLY A 637 10.28 6.00 13.18
N ALA A 638 10.57 4.70 13.20
CA ALA A 638 9.63 3.59 13.13
C ALA A 638 9.87 2.56 14.25
N MET A 639 9.01 1.55 14.33
CA MET A 639 9.15 0.37 15.18
C MET A 639 9.30 -0.90 14.33
N GLY A 640 9.84 -1.98 14.90
CA GLY A 640 9.78 -3.29 14.27
C GLY A 640 8.36 -3.83 14.27
N PHE A 641 7.90 -4.24 15.44
CA PHE A 641 6.57 -4.77 15.66
C PHE A 641 5.79 -3.84 16.58
N PHE A 642 4.55 -3.54 16.23
CA PHE A 642 3.67 -2.68 17.01
C PHE A 642 2.27 -3.30 17.13
N TYR A 643 1.98 -3.87 18.29
CA TYR A 643 0.63 -4.24 18.68
C TYR A 643 -0.09 -3.03 19.29
N ASP A 644 -1.16 -2.58 18.64
CA ASP A 644 -1.87 -1.34 18.93
C ASP A 644 -3.36 -1.63 19.15
N GLY A 645 -3.69 -2.23 20.30
CA GLY A 645 -5.03 -2.72 20.61
C GLY A 645 -6.08 -1.59 20.64
N HIS A 646 -7.28 -1.89 20.15
CA HIS A 646 -8.44 -0.98 20.07
C HIS A 646 -9.38 -1.05 21.28
N ASP A 647 -10.25 -0.04 21.43
CA ASP A 647 -11.26 0.07 22.51
C ASP A 647 -12.42 -0.93 22.33
N GLU A 648 -12.65 -1.80 23.33
CA GLU A 648 -13.75 -2.80 23.32
C GLU A 648 -15.10 -2.18 22.96
N THR A 649 -15.34 -0.92 23.32
CA THR A 649 -16.61 -0.24 23.08
C THR A 649 -16.84 0.14 21.61
N GLU A 650 -15.78 0.23 20.79
CA GLU A 650 -15.85 0.56 19.36
C GLU A 650 -15.59 -0.65 18.45
N VAL A 651 -14.79 -1.64 18.87
CA VAL A 651 -14.39 -2.79 18.02
C VAL A 651 -14.94 -4.15 18.43
N GLY A 652 -15.46 -4.33 19.65
CA GLY A 652 -16.08 -5.59 20.06
C GLY A 652 -15.13 -6.78 20.25
N LEU A 653 -13.83 -6.53 20.47
CA LEU A 653 -12.88 -7.58 20.88
C LEU A 653 -13.20 -8.02 22.31
N ASP A 654 -13.38 -9.32 22.52
CA ASP A 654 -13.50 -9.90 23.86
C ASP A 654 -12.09 -10.26 24.34
N ALA A 655 -11.60 -9.56 25.37
CA ALA A 655 -10.29 -9.82 25.97
C ALA A 655 -10.10 -11.27 26.45
N THR A 656 -11.18 -12.05 26.62
CA THR A 656 -11.11 -13.47 26.98
C THR A 656 -10.90 -14.41 25.79
N GLN A 657 -10.90 -13.92 24.54
CA GLN A 657 -11.01 -14.76 23.33
C GLN A 657 -9.86 -14.66 22.33
N PHE A 658 -8.84 -13.82 22.55
CA PHE A 658 -7.68 -13.74 21.66
C PHE A 658 -6.45 -14.49 22.19
N ASP A 659 -5.65 -15.05 21.27
CA ASP A 659 -4.37 -15.69 21.56
C ASP A 659 -3.26 -15.01 20.74
N VAL A 660 -2.34 -14.33 21.42
CA VAL A 660 -1.19 -13.70 20.75
C VAL A 660 -0.16 -14.78 20.45
N ARG A 661 0.05 -15.04 19.17
CA ARG A 661 1.13 -15.93 18.71
C ARG A 661 2.24 -15.13 18.07
N PHE A 662 3.34 -14.97 18.81
CA PHE A 662 4.55 -14.26 18.39
C PHE A 662 5.76 -15.16 18.65
N GLU A 663 6.30 -15.77 17.59
CA GLU A 663 7.33 -16.81 17.70
C GLU A 663 8.49 -16.54 16.71
N ASP A 664 9.73 -16.64 17.18
CA ASP A 664 10.94 -16.64 16.34
C ASP A 664 11.09 -15.43 15.41
N ASN A 665 10.50 -14.29 15.77
CA ASN A 665 10.63 -13.06 15.00
C ASN A 665 11.96 -12.33 15.32
N VAL A 666 12.41 -11.49 14.40
CA VAL A 666 13.64 -10.70 14.54
C VAL A 666 13.36 -9.21 14.34
N ALA A 667 13.92 -8.34 15.19
CA ALA A 667 13.87 -6.89 14.97
C ALA A 667 15.22 -6.21 15.23
N HIS A 668 15.75 -5.47 14.25
CA HIS A 668 16.98 -4.73 14.44
C HIS A 668 17.10 -3.43 13.65
N SER A 669 18.10 -2.64 14.02
CA SER A 669 18.50 -1.43 13.28
C SER A 669 17.41 -0.35 13.22
N TYR A 670 16.56 -0.27 14.24
CA TYR A 670 15.54 0.78 14.36
C TYR A 670 16.09 2.02 15.05
N SER A 671 16.03 3.16 14.36
CA SER A 671 16.49 4.45 14.87
C SER A 671 15.33 5.40 15.17
N VAL A 672 15.55 6.32 16.11
CA VAL A 672 14.62 7.42 16.37
C VAL A 672 14.86 8.56 15.38
N ARG A 673 13.82 9.35 15.10
CA ARG A 673 14.02 10.58 14.34
C ARG A 673 14.83 11.59 15.16
N PRO A 674 15.76 12.35 14.54
CA PRO A 674 16.41 13.47 15.20
C PRO A 674 15.40 14.51 15.64
N GLN A 675 15.52 14.97 16.89
CA GLN A 675 15.07 16.26 17.43
C GLN A 675 14.27 17.18 16.47
N ARG A 676 15.06 17.72 15.53
CA ARG A 676 14.70 18.80 14.59
C ARG A 676 13.77 18.38 13.46
N GLN A 677 13.66 17.08 13.21
CA GLN A 677 12.75 16.48 12.23
C GLN A 677 11.45 15.98 12.87
N LEU A 678 11.31 16.15 14.17
CA LEU A 678 10.06 15.84 14.83
C LEU A 678 9.15 17.04 14.73
N ASP A 679 7.99 16.76 14.17
CA ASP A 679 6.90 17.69 13.92
C ASP A 679 6.62 18.51 15.20
N GLY A 680 7.13 19.75 15.19
CA GLY A 680 7.13 20.66 16.32
C GLY A 680 6.12 21.76 16.07
N TYR A 681 5.22 21.94 17.04
CA TYR A 681 4.21 23.00 17.07
C TYR A 681 4.81 24.39 16.76
N THR A 682 4.38 25.05 15.68
CA THR A 682 4.85 26.38 15.25
C THR A 682 4.01 27.55 15.79
N GLY A 683 3.04 27.29 16.67
CA GLY A 683 2.14 28.32 17.24
C GLY A 683 2.68 29.03 18.49
N ASP A 684 2.22 30.25 18.70
CA ASP A 684 2.50 31.08 19.88
C ASP A 684 1.61 30.60 21.05
N VAL A 685 2.15 29.74 21.92
CA VAL A 685 1.43 29.17 23.08
C VAL A 685 1.99 29.68 24.40
N ASP A 686 1.12 29.81 25.40
CA ASP A 686 1.55 30.10 26.76
C ASP A 686 2.44 28.98 27.33
N GLY A 687 3.23 29.29 28.36
CA GLY A 687 4.24 28.37 28.90
C GLY A 687 3.70 27.02 29.41
N ASP A 688 2.43 26.94 29.79
CA ASP A 688 1.80 25.69 30.25
C ASP A 688 1.39 24.79 29.08
N GLN A 689 0.90 25.37 27.98
CA GLN A 689 0.66 24.63 26.74
C GLN A 689 1.97 24.20 26.06
N LEU A 690 3.01 25.05 26.12
CA LEU A 690 4.35 24.72 25.65
C LEU A 690 4.92 23.52 26.42
N LEU A 691 4.82 23.50 27.76
CA LEU A 691 5.22 22.36 28.59
C LEU A 691 4.42 21.07 28.31
N ARG A 692 3.12 21.17 28.00
CA ARG A 692 2.30 20.01 27.59
C ARG A 692 2.68 19.48 26.21
N SER A 693 2.93 20.37 25.26
CA SER A 693 3.41 20.00 23.92
C SER A 693 4.79 19.33 23.98
N TRP A 694 5.71 19.88 24.78
CA TRP A 694 7.07 19.38 24.95
C TRP A 694 7.11 17.99 25.62
N ARG A 695 6.22 17.72 26.59
CA ARG A 695 6.10 16.39 27.23
C ARG A 695 5.60 15.31 26.26
N MET A 696 4.84 15.70 25.25
CA MET A 696 4.17 14.77 24.31
C MET A 696 4.93 14.56 23.02
N SER A 697 5.62 15.58 22.51
CA SER A 697 6.66 15.39 21.49
C SER A 697 7.74 14.43 22.02
N HIS A 698 8.07 14.52 23.31
CA HIS A 698 8.96 13.56 23.97
C HIS A 698 8.35 12.15 24.01
N TYR A 699 7.06 11.98 24.34
CA TYR A 699 6.41 10.66 24.25
C TYR A 699 6.39 10.09 22.82
N GLN A 700 6.25 10.94 21.80
CA GLN A 700 6.38 10.53 20.40
C GLN A 700 7.81 10.10 20.03
N HIS A 701 8.85 10.69 20.63
CA HIS A 701 10.23 10.20 20.51
C HIS A 701 10.42 8.88 21.26
N LEU A 702 9.76 8.71 22.41
CA LEU A 702 9.82 7.49 23.22
C LEU A 702 9.19 6.29 22.50
N CYS A 703 8.28 6.51 21.54
CA CYS A 703 7.62 5.47 20.76
C CYS A 703 8.23 5.32 19.34
N GLN A 704 9.56 5.35 19.23
CA GLN A 704 10.31 5.09 17.99
C GLN A 704 11.60 4.36 18.34
N GLY A 705 12.25 3.71 17.37
CA GLY A 705 13.51 3.00 17.64
C GLY A 705 13.30 1.80 18.57
N ILE A 706 12.10 1.21 18.55
CA ILE A 706 11.71 0.06 19.38
C ILE A 706 11.64 -1.20 18.51
N GLY A 707 12.19 -2.31 19.00
CA GLY A 707 12.05 -3.62 18.36
C GLY A 707 10.60 -4.11 18.37
N LEU A 708 10.02 -4.30 19.56
CA LEU A 708 8.63 -4.69 19.78
C LEU A 708 7.94 -3.75 20.78
N MET A 709 6.84 -3.13 20.36
CA MET A 709 5.94 -2.34 21.19
C MET A 709 4.59 -3.07 21.29
N MET A 710 4.13 -3.34 22.51
CA MET A 710 2.80 -3.89 22.76
C MET A 710 2.00 -2.97 23.66
N GLN A 711 0.91 -2.43 23.11
CA GLN A 711 -0.05 -1.56 23.77
C GLN A 711 -1.45 -2.13 23.50
N LEU A 712 -1.87 -3.14 24.25
CA LEU A 712 -3.15 -3.83 24.03
C LEU A 712 -4.33 -3.37 24.89
N GLU A 713 -4.12 -2.47 25.87
CA GLU A 713 -5.24 -1.87 26.62
C GLU A 713 -5.59 -0.45 26.15
N PRO A 714 -6.88 -0.17 25.91
CA PRO A 714 -7.49 1.12 26.20
C PRO A 714 -7.82 1.19 27.69
N MET A 715 -7.89 2.40 28.25
CA MET A 715 -8.14 2.64 29.68
C MET A 715 -9.55 2.23 30.19
N GLU A 716 -10.24 1.25 29.60
CA GLU A 716 -11.63 0.89 29.91
C GLU A 716 -11.95 -0.62 30.02
N ILE A 717 -11.01 -1.54 29.76
CA ILE A 717 -11.19 -2.98 30.08
C ILE A 717 -11.23 -3.14 31.61
N ASP A 718 -12.24 -3.84 32.15
CA ASP A 718 -12.21 -4.20 33.58
C ASP A 718 -11.14 -5.29 33.78
N PRO A 719 -10.05 -5.05 34.54
CA PRO A 719 -9.00 -6.04 34.73
C PRO A 719 -9.49 -7.37 35.34
N ASP A 720 -10.66 -7.34 36.00
CA ASP A 720 -11.33 -8.53 36.52
C ASP A 720 -11.91 -9.44 35.41
N GLU A 721 -12.02 -8.95 34.17
CA GLU A 721 -12.49 -9.71 32.99
C GLU A 721 -11.34 -10.39 32.23
N ILE A 722 -10.08 -9.97 32.42
CA ILE A 722 -8.92 -10.67 31.86
C ILE A 722 -8.73 -11.99 32.62
N PRO A 723 -8.70 -13.16 31.95
CA PRO A 723 -8.47 -14.42 32.63
C PRO A 723 -7.12 -14.37 33.37
N SER A 724 -7.13 -14.66 34.67
CA SER A 724 -5.91 -14.58 35.52
C SER A 724 -4.80 -15.56 35.10
N ASP A 725 -5.11 -16.52 34.23
CA ASP A 725 -4.22 -17.48 33.61
C ASP A 725 -3.87 -17.14 32.15
N ARG A 726 -4.42 -16.06 31.58
CA ARG A 726 -4.01 -15.55 30.26
C ARG A 726 -2.56 -15.10 30.34
N THR A 727 -1.76 -15.51 29.36
CA THR A 727 -0.36 -15.16 29.27
C THR A 727 -0.02 -15.00 27.80
N ASP A 728 0.16 -13.76 27.37
CA ASP A 728 0.56 -13.45 26.00
C ASP A 728 2.05 -13.77 25.86
N ARG A 729 2.37 -14.83 25.12
CA ARG A 729 3.74 -15.37 25.03
C ARG A 729 4.47 -14.81 23.81
N LEU A 730 5.64 -14.28 24.07
CA LEU A 730 6.58 -13.75 23.09
C LEU A 730 7.80 -14.65 23.15
N THR A 731 7.91 -15.59 22.21
CA THR A 731 8.88 -16.68 22.28
C THR A 731 9.94 -16.53 21.19
N GLY A 732 11.20 -16.80 21.49
CA GLY A 732 12.24 -16.85 20.45
C GLY A 732 12.61 -15.50 19.83
N PHE A 733 12.25 -14.38 20.46
CA PHE A 733 12.47 -13.07 19.87
C PHE A 733 13.97 -12.72 19.88
N THR A 734 14.51 -12.41 18.71
CA THR A 734 15.86 -11.85 18.60
C THR A 734 15.76 -10.37 18.28
N ALA A 735 16.33 -9.53 19.12
CA ALA A 735 16.35 -8.10 18.86
C ALA A 735 17.73 -7.53 19.11
N TYR A 736 18.16 -6.61 18.25
CA TYR A 736 19.44 -5.93 18.45
C TYR A 736 19.52 -4.55 17.80
N LYS A 737 20.38 -3.67 18.34
CA LYS A 737 20.71 -2.38 17.71
C LYS A 737 19.52 -1.44 17.43
N CYS A 738 18.42 -1.56 18.18
CA CYS A 738 17.39 -0.51 18.16
C CYS A 738 17.71 0.56 19.21
N GLU A 739 17.58 1.82 18.84
CA GLU A 739 18.10 2.96 19.59
C GLU A 739 17.40 3.18 20.95
N HIS A 740 16.12 2.80 21.08
CA HIS A 740 15.34 3.05 22.29
C HIS A 740 15.17 1.83 23.18
N SER A 741 14.47 0.78 22.72
CA SER A 741 14.20 -0.42 23.53
C SER A 741 14.04 -1.66 22.67
N ALA A 742 14.34 -2.83 23.23
CA ALA A 742 14.08 -4.09 22.51
C ALA A 742 12.61 -4.45 22.58
N VAL A 743 12.08 -4.52 23.80
CA VAL A 743 10.68 -4.88 24.07
C VAL A 743 10.07 -3.83 24.99
N TRP A 744 8.88 -3.38 24.65
CA TRP A 744 8.08 -2.47 25.45
C TRP A 744 6.66 -3.02 25.59
N THR A 745 6.31 -3.49 26.78
CA THR A 745 4.98 -4.02 27.10
C THR A 745 4.24 -3.08 28.05
N GLU A 746 3.09 -2.56 27.59
CA GLU A 746 2.22 -1.72 28.40
C GLU A 746 0.94 -2.46 28.82
N PHE A 747 0.51 -2.18 30.06
CA PHE A 747 -0.86 -2.44 30.52
C PHE A 747 -1.34 -3.91 30.45
N GLN A 748 -0.45 -4.90 30.45
CA GLN A 748 -0.84 -6.32 30.36
C GLN A 748 0.20 -7.22 31.06
N THR A 749 -0.10 -8.52 31.17
CA THR A 749 0.86 -9.54 31.62
C THR A 749 1.31 -10.36 30.42
N SER A 750 2.47 -10.00 29.84
CA SER A 750 3.13 -10.78 28.79
C SER A 750 4.29 -11.60 29.37
N VAL A 751 4.64 -12.69 28.72
CA VAL A 751 5.86 -13.47 29.00
C VAL A 751 6.79 -13.36 27.80
N LEU A 752 7.92 -12.70 28.00
CA LEU A 752 9.06 -12.80 27.08
C LEU A 752 9.88 -14.04 27.46
N GLU A 753 9.99 -15.02 26.56
CA GLU A 753 10.70 -16.26 26.80
C GLU A 753 11.62 -16.68 25.65
N ASP A 754 12.65 -17.46 25.99
CA ASP A 754 13.60 -18.07 25.05
C ASP A 754 14.20 -17.08 24.04
N SER A 755 14.45 -15.84 24.47
CA SER A 755 14.78 -14.70 23.61
C SER A 755 16.25 -14.25 23.74
N VAL A 756 16.76 -13.54 22.72
CA VAL A 756 18.11 -12.98 22.72
C VAL A 756 18.07 -11.50 22.38
N ILE A 757 18.54 -10.67 23.31
CA ILE A 757 18.39 -9.21 23.24
C ILE A 757 19.77 -8.56 23.36
N ALA A 758 20.18 -7.79 22.36
CA ALA A 758 21.52 -7.18 22.32
C ALA A 758 21.55 -5.68 22.00
N ASP A 759 22.48 -4.95 22.60
CA ASP A 759 22.78 -3.55 22.22
C ASP A 759 21.63 -2.51 22.38
N PHE A 760 20.86 -2.59 23.47
CA PHE A 760 19.82 -1.62 23.82
C PHE A 760 20.15 -0.80 25.07
N ASN A 761 19.62 0.42 25.09
CA ASN A 761 19.52 1.22 26.31
C ASN A 761 18.56 0.57 27.34
N ILE A 762 17.47 -0.05 26.87
CA ILE A 762 16.51 -0.78 27.70
C ILE A 762 16.18 -2.10 26.99
N GLY A 763 16.43 -3.23 27.66
CA GLY A 763 16.19 -4.56 27.08
C GLY A 763 14.69 -4.85 27.04
N HIS A 764 14.06 -4.87 28.22
CA HIS A 764 12.61 -5.04 28.33
C HIS A 764 12.02 -4.00 29.29
N PHE A 765 11.26 -3.06 28.73
CA PHE A 765 10.40 -2.17 29.49
C PHE A 765 9.08 -2.87 29.77
N ALA A 766 8.88 -3.29 31.03
CA ALA A 766 7.76 -4.13 31.42
C ALA A 766 6.82 -3.41 32.40
N MET A 767 5.59 -3.15 31.98
CA MET A 767 4.49 -2.70 32.85
C MET A 767 3.45 -3.82 33.03
N GLY A 768 2.59 -3.70 34.05
CA GLY A 768 1.43 -4.60 34.21
C GLY A 768 1.71 -5.96 34.86
N GLY A 769 2.96 -6.27 35.22
CA GLY A 769 3.33 -7.55 35.84
C GLY A 769 3.95 -8.58 34.89
N SER A 770 4.32 -8.17 33.67
CA SER A 770 5.00 -9.01 32.69
C SER A 770 6.24 -9.73 33.25
N GLU A 771 6.47 -10.94 32.77
CA GLU A 771 7.60 -11.79 33.13
C GLU A 771 8.60 -11.85 31.97
N THR A 772 9.89 -11.90 32.32
CA THR A 772 10.97 -12.23 31.38
C THR A 772 11.65 -13.49 31.87
N ARG A 773 11.75 -14.50 31.03
CA ARG A 773 12.43 -15.73 31.40
C ARG A 773 13.25 -16.35 30.31
N ASP A 774 14.19 -17.18 30.70
CA ASP A 774 15.03 -17.97 29.79
C ASP A 774 15.60 -17.10 28.64
N THR A 775 15.94 -15.84 28.96
CA THR A 775 16.33 -14.79 28.01
C THR A 775 17.77 -14.38 28.25
N VAL A 776 18.53 -14.21 27.17
CA VAL A 776 19.92 -13.75 27.20
C VAL A 776 20.00 -12.29 26.78
N PHE A 777 20.56 -11.45 27.65
CA PHE A 777 20.87 -10.06 27.36
C PHE A 777 22.37 -9.90 27.10
N VAL A 778 22.75 -9.36 25.94
CA VAL A 778 24.14 -9.15 25.50
C VAL A 778 24.43 -7.65 25.38
N GLY A 779 25.34 -7.11 26.19
CA GLY A 779 25.50 -5.65 26.32
C GLY A 779 26.82 -5.17 26.91
N ARG A 780 26.94 -3.86 27.09
CA ARG A 780 28.20 -3.17 27.43
C ARG A 780 28.57 -3.23 28.90
N ASP A 781 27.56 -3.24 29.76
CA ASP A 781 27.63 -3.39 31.20
C ASP A 781 26.27 -3.90 31.70
N GLY A 782 26.22 -4.54 32.87
CA GLY A 782 24.99 -5.09 33.46
C GLY A 782 23.91 -4.06 33.87
N THR A 783 23.88 -2.87 33.25
CA THR A 783 22.76 -1.92 33.26
C THR A 783 22.20 -1.64 31.86
N ASP A 784 23.02 -1.84 30.81
CA ASP A 784 22.53 -1.88 29.43
C ASP A 784 21.71 -3.17 29.23
N ASN A 785 20.60 -3.07 28.51
CA ASN A 785 19.63 -4.16 28.32
C ASN A 785 18.89 -4.63 29.59
N ASP A 786 18.83 -3.84 30.66
CA ASP A 786 18.10 -4.22 31.88
C ASP A 786 16.59 -4.43 31.62
N VAL A 787 16.00 -5.33 32.42
CA VAL A 787 14.54 -5.37 32.62
C VAL A 787 14.15 -4.26 33.58
N ALA A 788 13.58 -3.18 33.05
CA ALA A 788 13.30 -1.98 33.82
C ALA A 788 11.80 -1.88 34.17
N PRO A 789 11.44 -1.70 35.47
CA PRO A 789 10.11 -1.22 35.81
C PRO A 789 9.94 0.22 35.31
N PRO A 790 8.71 0.70 35.08
CA PRO A 790 8.49 2.06 34.62
C PRO A 790 9.15 3.06 35.57
N PRO A 791 9.98 4.01 35.08
CA PRO A 791 10.62 4.98 35.94
C PRO A 791 9.52 5.77 36.67
N THR A 792 9.60 5.80 38.00
CA THR A 792 8.64 6.53 38.84
C THR A 792 8.63 8.04 38.55
N ARG A 793 9.68 8.54 37.88
CA ARG A 793 9.81 9.87 37.30
C ARG A 793 10.70 9.77 36.05
N PHE A 794 10.19 10.12 34.88
CA PHE A 794 11.07 10.43 33.74
C PHE A 794 11.87 11.69 34.11
N LYS A 795 13.19 11.59 34.20
CA LYS A 795 14.07 12.76 34.36
C LYS A 795 14.16 13.47 33.00
N THR A 796 13.16 14.27 32.67
CA THR A 796 13.28 15.25 31.59
C THR A 796 14.38 16.23 32.01
N GLY A 797 15.49 16.28 31.27
CA GLY A 797 16.72 16.99 31.66
C GLY A 797 16.50 18.41 32.20
N GLY A 798 16.95 18.65 33.43
CA GLY A 798 16.93 19.94 34.10
C GLY A 798 16.98 19.79 35.63
N PRO A 799 17.83 20.54 36.36
CA PRO A 799 18.05 20.35 37.80
C PRO A 799 16.83 20.62 38.68
N ASP A 800 15.77 21.24 38.15
CA ASP A 800 14.57 21.64 38.90
C ASP A 800 13.23 21.26 38.21
N LEU A 801 13.25 20.37 37.21
CA LEU A 801 12.03 19.95 36.51
C LEU A 801 11.48 18.65 37.13
N GLU A 802 10.39 18.77 37.91
CA GLU A 802 9.52 17.62 38.19
C GLU A 802 8.75 17.27 36.91
N GLY A 803 9.22 16.23 36.19
CA GLY A 803 8.51 15.66 35.05
C GLY A 803 7.13 15.13 35.45
N PRO A 804 6.20 14.92 34.49
CA PRO A 804 5.01 14.17 34.80
C PRO A 804 5.46 12.77 35.25
N ALA A 805 5.10 12.35 36.47
CA ALA A 805 4.73 10.94 36.63
C ALA A 805 3.70 10.67 35.52
N MET A 806 3.72 9.51 34.87
CA MET A 806 2.58 9.06 34.05
C MET A 806 1.30 9.40 34.82
N HIS A 807 0.62 10.47 34.36
CA HIS A 807 -0.11 11.34 35.27
C HIS A 807 -1.42 10.64 35.61
N ASP A 808 -1.49 10.08 36.80
CA ASP A 808 -2.75 9.84 37.50
C ASP A 808 -3.81 9.04 36.71
N ALA A 809 -3.42 7.92 36.08
CA ALA A 809 -4.33 6.78 35.90
C ALA A 809 -4.66 6.11 37.25
N THR A 810 -4.08 6.62 38.34
CA THR A 810 -4.10 6.06 39.70
C THR A 810 -5.19 6.61 40.61
N ASN A 811 -6.05 7.53 40.15
CA ASN A 811 -7.08 8.12 41.02
C ASN A 811 -8.24 7.16 41.38
N GLY A 812 -8.06 5.86 41.12
CA GLY A 812 -9.01 4.80 41.45
C GLY A 812 -8.41 3.56 42.10
N GLY A 813 -7.17 3.53 42.60
CA GLY A 813 -6.67 2.37 43.38
C GLY A 813 -6.76 0.98 42.71
N ARG A 814 -6.98 0.90 41.38
CA ARG A 814 -7.21 -0.34 40.62
C ARG A 814 -5.97 -0.91 39.93
N TYR A 815 -4.87 -0.15 39.87
CA TYR A 815 -3.60 -0.61 39.30
C TYR A 815 -2.57 -0.77 40.42
N GLU A 816 -2.64 -1.86 41.20
CA GLU A 816 -1.43 -2.33 41.88
C GLU A 816 -0.47 -2.81 40.80
N LYS A 817 0.43 -1.93 40.34
CA LYS A 817 1.48 -2.27 39.38
C LYS A 817 2.34 -3.38 39.99
N ALA A 818 2.03 -4.63 39.68
CA ALA A 818 2.89 -5.75 39.99
C ALA A 818 4.27 -5.45 39.36
N ALA A 819 5.32 -5.61 40.16
CA ALA A 819 6.67 -5.44 39.64
C ALA A 819 6.91 -6.52 38.58
N PRO A 820 7.63 -6.19 37.47
CA PRO A 820 8.02 -7.21 36.52
C PRO A 820 8.85 -8.28 37.21
N THR A 821 8.77 -9.51 36.70
CA THR A 821 9.51 -10.65 37.25
C THR A 821 10.51 -11.18 36.25
N THR A 822 11.63 -11.68 36.74
CA THR A 822 12.68 -12.28 35.90
C THR A 822 13.04 -13.66 36.43
N SER A 823 13.11 -14.68 35.57
CA SER A 823 13.54 -16.03 35.94
C SER A 823 14.51 -16.60 34.89
N ASN A 824 15.61 -17.26 35.30
CA ASN A 824 16.64 -17.79 34.39
C ASN A 824 17.17 -16.80 33.32
N VAL A 825 17.29 -15.51 33.67
CA VAL A 825 17.86 -14.50 32.78
C VAL A 825 19.39 -14.46 32.93
N GLU A 826 20.11 -14.43 31.81
CA GLU A 826 21.57 -14.27 31.78
C GLU A 826 21.98 -12.92 31.16
N TYR A 827 22.98 -12.26 31.77
CA TYR A 827 23.57 -11.02 31.26
C TYR A 827 25.03 -11.27 30.85
N VAL A 828 25.38 -10.91 29.63
CA VAL A 828 26.72 -11.10 29.04
C VAL A 828 27.32 -9.75 28.68
N ASP A 829 28.38 -9.35 29.39
CA ASP A 829 29.14 -8.13 29.11
C ASP A 829 30.14 -8.35 27.95
N VAL A 830 30.11 -7.49 26.93
CA VAL A 830 31.05 -7.51 25.78
C VAL A 830 32.00 -6.30 25.77
N ASP A 831 33.29 -6.51 25.44
CA ASP A 831 34.33 -5.46 25.45
C ASP A 831 34.17 -4.45 24.31
N ARG A 832 34.07 -3.15 24.66
CA ARG A 832 33.93 -1.97 23.78
C ARG A 832 34.89 -1.90 22.59
N ARG A 833 36.06 -2.56 22.62
CA ARG A 833 37.10 -2.41 21.56
C ARG A 833 36.98 -3.40 20.40
N HIS A 834 36.24 -4.49 20.56
CA HIS A 834 36.09 -5.49 19.49
C HIS A 834 34.89 -5.21 18.58
N ASN A 835 33.93 -4.39 19.01
CA ASN A 835 32.61 -4.33 18.39
C ASN A 835 32.13 -2.91 18.08
N SER A 836 32.87 -2.16 17.25
CA SER A 836 32.30 -0.97 16.59
C SER A 836 31.08 -1.28 15.73
N ARG A 837 30.86 -2.57 15.42
CA ARG A 837 29.72 -3.14 14.69
C ARG A 837 28.52 -3.50 15.59
N LEU A 838 28.66 -3.45 16.92
CA LEU A 838 27.56 -3.63 17.88
C LEU A 838 27.12 -2.34 18.56
N THR A 839 27.86 -1.24 18.42
CA THR A 839 27.51 -0.02 19.13
C THR A 839 26.37 0.72 18.42
N PRO A 840 25.23 0.98 19.10
CA PRO A 840 24.34 2.07 18.71
C PRO A 840 25.18 3.33 18.55
N SER A 841 24.93 4.10 17.49
CA SER A 841 25.42 5.46 17.44
C SER A 841 24.88 6.11 18.71
N ALA A 842 25.76 6.39 19.67
CA ALA A 842 25.37 6.91 20.95
C ALA A 842 24.91 8.36 20.76
N ARG A 843 23.71 8.56 20.23
CA ARG A 843 22.89 9.73 20.53
C ARG A 843 22.27 9.46 21.89
N THR A 844 23.13 9.47 22.90
CA THR A 844 22.65 9.66 24.27
C THR A 844 21.83 10.94 24.26
N THR A 845 20.61 10.85 24.76
CA THR A 845 19.61 11.90 25.03
C THR A 845 20.10 12.96 26.03
N ASP A 846 21.39 13.26 26.02
CA ASP A 846 22.00 14.38 26.72
C ASP A 846 21.68 15.74 26.03
N GLU A 847 21.07 15.72 24.85
CA GLU A 847 20.26 16.82 24.27
C GLU A 847 18.76 16.51 24.45
#